data_AF-A0A1I8MYY4-F1
#
_entry.id   AF-A0A1I8MYY4-F1
#
_cell.length_a   1.000
_cell.length_b   1.000
_cell.length_c   1.000
_cell.angle_alpha   90.00
_cell.angle_beta   90.00
_cell.angle_gamma   90.00
#
_symmetry.space_group_name_H-M   'P 1'
#
loop_
_entity.id
_entity.type
_entity.pdbx_description
1 polymer ?
#
loop_
_entity_poly.entity_id
_entity_poly.type
_entity_poly.pdbx_seq_one_letter_code
_entity_poly.pdbx_strand_id
1 'polypeptide(L)'
;MSEELEHEYSMTDENEVSFDKPAPPTEHGENLKALVKQLIKERQYEGVALLFTSANEAPRNVSLLREISIDLYNDVCKDYLTKEVHQKEPELFICAEELLKTMAAHTPPESLLMELLELVEENMFERVFNSALRAMQVVLLRLGDRKAMSLEWALQSIWTRLAMLPEPEYLYVGYDEKEKQLLEQDEDVQNILMHYITLDLFYQPLLSDICSKPRSEKEIFRNCTSASRRNILCCFLVDVMGNPFSLLDLSNRLESKTNTYSLQCARSLVQGVIKCVPDPYFFLSFVETKYRWKLKAKENDGLTGNRIGNRFLSEDDMPLGNLAIFYYLVIAEGIGASHIPRVYNPMYVCEMTIYLAQELLNEKFPALHEKALKLVEKSLTNLANRKIPSIDLDLDIHKDFCKSLCHLVGFSSQTHIRQQGVKVLRQYILSFDDEGKYLILKNLMATVNHQGLCGYLSTIYKDLVAEALKTSSPLPTTFAGQDFRSIFLHNICKLPHGVETDLIENSDKIISTLNALRFIALKDAENRTGFWSFTKDIEENYLSPLRKGLDLSEAHYKGELKKVQEGRDTPIDMEQLKMLDIAVQNDTTGAGVDFQLSRDKKIELLNQNLCTFDLIRSLLGRVCECFDNAPIHELKSDALNT
;
A
#
# COMPACT_ATOMS: atom_id res chain seq x y z
N MET A 1 -30.37 37.30 -26.71
CA MET A 1 -29.14 38.10 -26.51
C MET A 1 -28.00 37.24 -26.98
N SER A 2 -28.01 37.05 -28.29
CA SER A 2 -27.28 36.04 -29.03
C SER A 2 -26.81 36.85 -30.23
N GLU A 3 -25.58 37.38 -30.17
CA GLU A 3 -24.83 38.02 -31.28
C GLU A 3 -23.55 38.76 -30.84
N GLU A 4 -23.12 38.73 -29.58
CA GLU A 4 -21.85 39.37 -29.15
C GLU A 4 -20.77 38.39 -28.63
N LEU A 5 -20.82 37.12 -29.01
CA LEU A 5 -19.83 36.09 -28.61
C LEU A 5 -19.05 35.46 -29.79
N GLU A 6 -19.15 36.01 -31.01
CA GLU A 6 -18.54 35.44 -32.22
C GLU A 6 -17.25 36.15 -32.70
N HIS A 7 -16.63 37.01 -31.90
CA HIS A 7 -15.45 37.79 -32.34
C HIS A 7 -14.19 37.74 -31.47
N GLU A 8 -13.99 36.67 -30.69
CA GLU A 8 -12.70 36.47 -29.98
C GLU A 8 -12.21 35.02 -29.89
N TYR A 9 -12.66 34.15 -30.81
CA TYR A 9 -12.09 32.80 -31.00
C TYR A 9 -11.76 32.56 -32.48
N SER A 10 -10.73 33.27 -32.94
CA SER A 10 -10.01 33.01 -34.20
C SER A 10 -8.54 33.34 -34.00
N MET A 11 -7.91 32.68 -33.03
CA MET A 11 -6.45 32.53 -32.95
C MET A 11 -6.19 31.10 -32.47
N THR A 12 -6.44 30.15 -33.36
CA THR A 12 -5.68 28.90 -33.36
C THR A 12 -4.24 29.29 -33.70
N ASP A 13 -3.43 29.59 -32.69
CA ASP A 13 -1.99 29.46 -32.80
C ASP A 13 -1.70 27.95 -32.90
N GLU A 14 -1.93 27.40 -34.10
CA GLU A 14 -1.09 26.35 -34.63
C GLU A 14 0.34 26.90 -34.64
N ASN A 15 1.01 26.84 -33.49
CA ASN A 15 2.46 26.91 -33.47
C ASN A 15 2.96 25.62 -34.10
N GLU A 16 2.97 25.60 -35.43
CA GLU A 16 3.92 24.80 -36.19
C GLU A 16 5.27 24.95 -35.49
N VAL A 17 5.74 23.84 -34.92
CA VAL A 17 7.10 23.73 -34.40
C VAL A 17 8.03 23.94 -35.60
N SER A 18 8.46 25.19 -35.82
CA SER A 18 9.48 25.47 -36.82
C SER A 18 10.79 24.91 -36.28
N PHE A 19 11.11 23.69 -36.69
CA PHE A 19 12.40 23.09 -36.48
C PHE A 19 13.43 23.93 -37.24
N ASP A 20 14.24 24.72 -36.52
CA ASP A 20 15.47 25.27 -37.09
C ASP A 20 16.31 24.07 -37.55
N LYS A 21 16.33 23.83 -38.87
CA LYS A 21 17.22 22.84 -39.47
C LYS A 21 18.66 23.31 -39.21
N PRO A 22 19.55 22.45 -38.69
CA PRO A 22 20.96 22.81 -38.58
C PRO A 22 21.51 23.17 -39.97
N ALA A 23 22.27 24.26 -40.05
CA ALA A 23 22.97 24.66 -41.27
C ALA A 23 23.94 23.54 -41.69
N PRO A 24 24.21 23.35 -43.01
CA PRO A 24 25.15 22.33 -43.47
C PRO A 24 26.53 22.56 -42.83
N PRO A 25 27.21 21.49 -42.36
CA PRO A 25 28.45 21.61 -41.61
C PRO A 25 29.53 22.28 -42.45
N THR A 26 30.27 23.20 -41.83
CA THR A 26 31.42 23.86 -42.47
C THR A 26 32.56 22.86 -42.71
N GLU A 27 33.44 23.12 -43.69
CA GLU A 27 34.62 22.27 -43.98
C GLU A 27 35.48 22.01 -42.73
N HIS A 28 35.55 22.98 -41.80
CA HIS A 28 36.24 22.83 -40.53
C HIS A 28 35.52 21.88 -39.55
N GLY A 29 34.18 21.84 -39.56
CA GLY A 29 33.39 20.89 -38.77
C GLY A 29 33.58 19.45 -39.24
N GLU A 30 33.50 19.20 -40.55
CA GLU A 30 33.75 17.87 -41.12
C GLU A 30 35.19 17.38 -40.86
N ASN A 31 36.17 18.28 -40.93
CA ASN A 31 37.55 17.96 -40.57
C ASN A 31 37.70 17.57 -39.09
N LEU A 32 37.02 18.27 -38.17
CA LEU A 32 37.02 17.94 -36.74
C LEU A 32 36.35 16.58 -36.48
N LYS A 33 35.21 16.32 -37.12
CA LYS A 33 34.51 15.03 -37.06
C LYS A 33 35.40 13.89 -37.55
N ALA A 34 36.08 14.08 -38.69
CA ALA A 34 37.02 13.10 -39.23
C ALA A 34 38.22 12.87 -38.29
N LEU A 35 38.75 13.93 -37.67
CA LEU A 35 39.82 13.84 -36.69
C LEU A 35 39.40 13.04 -35.45
N VAL A 36 38.21 13.28 -34.90
CA VAL A 36 37.69 12.51 -33.76
C VAL A 36 37.57 11.03 -34.12
N LYS A 37 36.99 10.70 -35.29
CA LYS A 37 36.92 9.32 -35.77
C LYS A 37 38.30 8.67 -35.96
N GLN A 38 39.26 9.43 -36.47
CA GLN A 38 40.63 8.95 -36.67
C GLN A 38 41.30 8.64 -35.33
N LEU A 39 41.22 9.55 -34.35
CA LEU A 39 41.80 9.36 -33.02
C LEU A 39 41.18 8.16 -32.30
N ILE A 40 39.86 7.96 -32.44
CA ILE A 40 39.17 6.77 -31.91
C ILE A 40 39.70 5.49 -32.57
N LYS A 41 39.84 5.49 -33.90
CA LYS A 41 40.38 4.34 -34.66
C LYS A 41 41.83 4.03 -34.29
N GLU A 42 42.63 5.04 -33.98
CA GLU A 42 44.02 4.94 -33.53
C GLU A 42 44.14 4.63 -32.03
N ARG A 43 43.02 4.46 -31.31
CA ARG A 43 42.96 4.23 -29.85
C ARG A 43 43.59 5.35 -29.01
N GLN A 44 43.58 6.57 -29.53
CA GLN A 44 44.08 7.78 -28.86
C GLN A 44 42.94 8.51 -28.14
N TYR A 45 42.32 7.84 -27.16
CA TYR A 45 41.13 8.37 -26.45
C TYR A 45 41.44 9.64 -25.65
N GLU A 46 42.62 9.72 -25.03
CA GLU A 46 43.07 10.95 -24.36
C GLU A 46 43.19 12.13 -25.33
N GLY A 47 43.59 11.87 -26.58
CA GLY A 47 43.65 12.88 -27.64
C GLY A 47 42.27 13.47 -27.93
N VAL A 48 41.22 12.64 -27.95
CA VAL A 48 39.83 13.10 -28.12
C VAL A 48 39.41 14.01 -26.97
N ALA A 49 39.72 13.64 -25.72
CA ALA A 49 39.41 14.46 -24.56
C ALA A 49 40.16 15.81 -24.59
N LEU A 50 41.43 15.81 -25.01
CA LEU A 50 42.26 17.02 -25.11
C LEU A 50 41.71 18.04 -26.13
N LEU A 51 41.11 17.58 -27.23
CA LEU A 51 40.49 18.47 -28.23
C LEU A 51 39.41 19.40 -27.65
N PHE A 52 38.73 18.95 -26.59
CA PHE A 52 37.62 19.68 -25.97
C PHE A 52 37.92 20.22 -24.57
N THR A 53 39.08 19.88 -23.98
CA THR A 53 39.49 20.34 -22.65
C THR A 53 40.71 21.28 -22.68
N SER A 54 41.51 21.25 -23.74
CA SER A 54 42.69 22.11 -23.90
C SER A 54 42.32 23.58 -24.03
N ALA A 55 42.94 24.45 -23.23
CA ALA A 55 42.67 25.89 -23.22
C ALA A 55 42.86 26.58 -24.58
N ASN A 56 43.72 26.03 -25.44
CA ASN A 56 44.04 26.63 -26.74
C ASN A 56 43.10 26.16 -27.87
N GLU A 57 42.65 24.91 -27.84
CA GLU A 57 41.91 24.27 -28.94
C GLU A 57 40.41 24.15 -28.65
N ALA A 58 40.04 23.96 -27.37
CA ALA A 58 38.66 23.78 -26.95
C ALA A 58 37.73 24.93 -27.37
N PRO A 59 38.09 26.23 -27.25
CA PRO A 59 37.18 27.31 -27.62
C PRO A 59 36.76 27.25 -29.10
N ARG A 60 37.68 26.86 -29.98
CA ARG A 60 37.42 26.69 -31.41
C ARG A 60 36.59 25.44 -31.67
N ASN A 61 37.01 24.30 -31.13
CA ASN A 61 36.37 23.00 -31.38
C ASN A 61 34.95 22.94 -30.81
N VAL A 62 34.72 23.53 -29.64
CA VAL A 62 33.40 23.65 -29.01
C VAL A 62 32.44 24.49 -29.85
N SER A 63 32.92 25.53 -30.52
CA SER A 63 32.05 26.34 -31.40
C SER A 63 31.55 25.53 -32.60
N LEU A 64 32.40 24.65 -33.15
CA LEU A 64 32.08 23.75 -34.25
C LEU A 64 31.16 22.59 -33.82
N LEU A 65 31.16 22.19 -32.53
CA LEU A 65 30.25 21.14 -32.03
C LEU A 65 28.78 21.46 -32.29
N ARG A 66 28.38 22.73 -32.35
CA ARG A 66 26.98 23.10 -32.64
C ARG A 66 26.51 22.63 -34.02
N GLU A 67 27.42 22.51 -34.97
CA GLU A 67 27.12 22.10 -36.35
C GLU A 67 27.19 20.58 -36.51
N ILE A 68 28.14 19.91 -35.85
CA ILE A 68 28.47 18.49 -36.09
C ILE A 68 27.96 17.52 -35.01
N SER A 69 27.37 18.02 -33.92
CA SER A 69 27.06 17.21 -32.74
C SER A 69 26.14 16.04 -33.01
N ILE A 70 25.07 16.21 -33.79
CA ILE A 70 24.10 15.12 -34.01
C ILE A 70 24.73 14.02 -34.86
N ASP A 71 25.52 14.40 -35.86
CA ASP A 71 26.28 13.42 -36.63
C ASP A 71 27.32 12.69 -35.78
N LEU A 72 28.02 13.43 -34.91
CA LEU A 72 29.01 12.85 -34.01
C LEU A 72 28.34 11.93 -32.97
N TYR A 73 27.12 12.25 -32.54
CA TYR A 73 26.32 11.38 -31.68
C TYR A 73 26.04 10.07 -32.40
N ASN A 74 25.48 10.14 -33.61
CA ASN A 74 25.12 8.97 -34.41
C ASN A 74 26.32 8.11 -34.79
N ASP A 75 27.43 8.74 -35.17
CA ASP A 75 28.63 8.05 -35.66
C ASP A 75 29.51 7.46 -34.56
N VAL A 76 29.36 7.91 -33.31
CA VAL A 76 30.28 7.58 -32.21
C VAL A 76 29.50 7.19 -30.96
N CYS A 77 28.69 8.09 -30.42
CA CYS A 77 28.03 7.84 -29.13
C CYS A 77 27.02 6.68 -29.23
N LYS A 78 26.16 6.67 -30.25
CA LYS A 78 25.13 5.64 -30.44
C LYS A 78 25.75 4.24 -30.61
N ASP A 79 26.82 4.13 -31.38
CA ASP A 79 27.48 2.85 -31.68
C ASP A 79 28.36 2.34 -30.53
N TYR A 80 29.02 3.24 -29.79
CA TYR A 80 29.98 2.85 -28.74
C TYR A 80 29.40 2.82 -27.33
N LEU A 81 28.25 3.44 -27.06
CA LEU A 81 27.55 3.34 -25.78
C LEU A 81 26.68 2.07 -25.74
N THR A 82 27.34 0.92 -25.76
CA THR A 82 26.67 -0.39 -25.70
C THR A 82 27.32 -1.30 -24.67
N LYS A 83 26.56 -2.31 -24.21
CA LYS A 83 27.07 -3.33 -23.26
C LYS A 83 28.29 -4.07 -23.81
N GLU A 84 28.30 -4.36 -25.11
CA GLU A 84 29.39 -5.09 -25.75
C GLU A 84 30.71 -4.31 -25.73
N VAL A 85 30.65 -3.02 -26.06
CA VAL A 85 31.83 -2.15 -26.09
C VAL A 85 32.36 -1.94 -24.68
N HIS A 86 31.47 -1.74 -23.70
CA HIS A 86 31.90 -1.62 -22.30
C HIS A 86 32.67 -2.86 -21.80
N GLN A 87 32.27 -4.07 -22.22
CA GLN A 87 32.93 -5.31 -21.81
C GLN A 87 34.25 -5.58 -22.58
N LYS A 88 34.33 -5.20 -23.86
CA LYS A 88 35.49 -5.47 -24.72
C LYS A 88 36.55 -4.37 -24.66
N GLU A 89 36.14 -3.10 -24.67
CA GLU A 89 36.98 -1.91 -24.74
C GLU A 89 36.43 -0.79 -23.82
N PRO A 90 36.65 -0.87 -22.48
CA PRO A 90 36.08 0.08 -21.53
C PRO A 90 36.58 1.51 -21.72
N GLU A 91 37.81 1.71 -22.21
CA GLU A 91 38.37 3.04 -22.48
C GLU A 91 37.62 3.76 -23.62
N LEU A 92 37.20 3.01 -24.65
CA LEU A 92 36.38 3.54 -25.74
C LEU A 92 35.00 3.96 -25.24
N PHE A 93 34.39 3.15 -24.36
CA PHE A 93 33.12 3.50 -23.73
C PHE A 93 33.22 4.80 -22.93
N ILE A 94 34.26 4.95 -22.10
CA ILE A 94 34.51 6.17 -21.30
C ILE A 94 34.74 7.38 -22.23
N CYS A 95 35.48 7.20 -23.32
CA CYS A 95 35.68 8.25 -24.32
C CYS A 95 34.36 8.73 -24.92
N ALA A 96 33.46 7.80 -25.27
CA ALA A 96 32.13 8.12 -25.78
C ALA A 96 31.24 8.81 -24.74
N GLU A 97 31.30 8.37 -23.47
CA GLU A 97 30.57 8.99 -22.35
C GLU A 97 31.00 10.45 -22.13
N GLU A 98 32.31 10.72 -22.07
CA GLU A 98 32.82 12.08 -21.89
C GLU A 98 32.54 12.99 -23.10
N LEU A 99 32.59 12.42 -24.31
CA LEU A 99 32.20 13.14 -25.52
C LEU A 99 30.71 13.50 -25.50
N LEU A 100 29.83 12.56 -25.15
CA LEU A 100 28.38 12.80 -25.00
C LEU A 100 28.10 13.92 -24.00
N LYS A 101 28.77 13.90 -22.85
CA LYS A 101 28.66 14.94 -21.82
C LYS A 101 29.14 16.31 -22.31
N THR A 102 30.25 16.34 -23.06
CA THR A 102 30.77 17.57 -23.68
C THR A 102 29.78 18.13 -24.70
N MET A 103 29.19 17.27 -25.53
CA MET A 103 28.15 17.65 -26.49
C MET A 103 26.92 18.21 -25.77
N ALA A 104 26.48 17.57 -24.69
CA ALA A 104 25.37 18.07 -23.85
C ALA A 104 25.57 19.50 -23.34
N ALA A 105 26.81 19.94 -23.13
CA ALA A 105 27.11 21.30 -22.68
C ALA A 105 27.04 22.36 -23.79
N HIS A 106 27.19 21.99 -25.06
CA HIS A 106 27.48 22.95 -26.15
C HIS A 106 26.55 22.88 -27.36
N THR A 107 25.90 21.76 -27.59
CA THR A 107 24.95 21.47 -28.69
C THR A 107 23.59 22.19 -28.51
N PRO A 108 22.81 22.44 -29.58
CA PRO A 108 21.40 22.79 -29.44
C PRO A 108 20.64 21.77 -28.55
N PRO A 109 20.11 22.20 -27.40
CA PRO A 109 19.62 21.28 -26.38
C PRO A 109 18.41 20.44 -26.83
N GLU A 110 17.56 20.96 -27.71
CA GLU A 110 16.35 20.27 -28.17
C GLU A 110 16.67 19.05 -29.03
N SER A 111 17.58 19.19 -29.98
CA SER A 111 17.95 18.10 -30.89
C SER A 111 18.60 16.95 -30.13
N LEU A 112 19.53 17.27 -29.22
CA LEU A 112 20.20 16.25 -28.42
C LEU A 112 19.27 15.63 -27.37
N LEU A 113 18.29 16.36 -26.85
CA LEU A 113 17.33 15.80 -25.91
C LEU A 113 16.58 14.62 -26.55
N MET A 114 16.06 14.77 -27.77
CA MET A 114 15.33 13.70 -28.46
C MET A 114 16.15 12.42 -28.60
N GLU A 115 17.42 12.55 -29.02
CA GLU A 115 18.35 11.42 -29.13
C GLU A 115 18.61 10.74 -27.78
N LEU A 116 18.68 11.53 -26.70
CA LEU A 116 18.85 11.01 -25.34
C LEU A 116 17.58 10.30 -24.81
N LEU A 117 16.39 10.74 -25.20
CA LEU A 117 15.14 10.05 -24.87
C LEU A 117 15.13 8.66 -25.52
N GLU A 118 15.43 8.59 -26.82
CA GLU A 118 15.56 7.33 -27.56
C GLU A 118 16.62 6.42 -26.91
N LEU A 119 17.79 6.97 -26.55
CA LEU A 119 18.86 6.20 -25.92
C LEU A 119 18.44 5.54 -24.59
N VAL A 120 17.65 6.25 -23.77
CA VAL A 120 17.14 5.76 -22.49
C VAL A 120 16.09 4.66 -22.68
N GLU A 121 15.24 4.79 -23.70
CA GLU A 121 14.16 3.84 -23.97
C GLU A 121 14.67 2.56 -24.66
N GLU A 122 15.65 2.66 -25.56
CA GLU A 122 16.16 1.51 -26.32
C GLU A 122 17.17 0.64 -25.53
N ASN A 123 17.88 1.21 -24.56
CA ASN A 123 18.98 0.51 -23.88
C ASN A 123 18.65 0.03 -22.47
N MET A 124 18.77 -1.29 -22.28
CA MET A 124 18.57 -1.94 -20.97
C MET A 124 19.83 -1.96 -20.10
N PHE A 125 20.97 -1.45 -20.57
CA PHE A 125 22.22 -1.51 -19.83
C PHE A 125 22.39 -0.32 -18.86
N GLU A 126 22.61 -0.61 -17.57
CA GLU A 126 22.70 0.37 -16.48
C GLU A 126 23.69 1.51 -16.75
N ARG A 127 24.86 1.21 -17.32
CA ARG A 127 25.88 2.25 -17.59
C ARG A 127 25.48 3.20 -18.71
N VAL A 128 24.71 2.73 -19.69
CA VAL A 128 24.17 3.57 -20.76
C VAL A 128 23.11 4.49 -20.17
N PHE A 129 22.23 3.95 -19.31
CA PHE A 129 21.27 4.75 -18.55
C PHE A 129 21.97 5.85 -17.75
N ASN A 130 23.03 5.53 -17.00
CA ASN A 130 23.82 6.53 -16.24
C ASN A 130 24.41 7.62 -17.13
N SER A 131 25.05 7.23 -18.25
CA SER A 131 25.67 8.15 -19.21
C SER A 131 24.62 9.08 -19.84
N ALA A 132 23.48 8.53 -20.24
CA ALA A 132 22.37 9.27 -20.83
C ALA A 132 21.78 10.28 -19.83
N LEU A 133 21.52 9.87 -18.58
CA LEU A 133 21.00 10.75 -17.53
C LEU A 133 21.97 11.90 -17.21
N ARG A 134 23.29 11.63 -17.14
CA ARG A 134 24.31 12.68 -16.94
C ARG A 134 24.25 13.73 -18.05
N ALA A 135 24.17 13.30 -19.30
CA ALA A 135 24.05 14.21 -20.44
C ALA A 135 22.71 14.96 -20.43
N MET A 136 21.62 14.24 -20.18
CA MET A 136 20.26 14.79 -20.13
C MET A 136 20.09 15.84 -19.03
N GLN A 137 20.72 15.64 -17.86
CA GLN A 137 20.74 16.63 -16.78
C GLN A 137 21.33 17.96 -17.25
N VAL A 138 22.48 17.93 -17.94
CA VAL A 138 23.14 19.14 -18.46
C VAL A 138 22.25 19.84 -19.47
N VAL A 139 21.62 19.10 -20.38
CA VAL A 139 20.67 19.63 -21.37
C VAL A 139 19.47 20.30 -20.69
N LEU A 140 18.84 19.63 -19.72
CA LEU A 140 17.66 20.13 -19.03
C LEU A 140 17.93 21.35 -18.13
N LEU A 141 19.14 21.47 -17.57
CA LEU A 141 19.60 22.66 -16.86
C LEU A 141 19.78 23.85 -17.81
N ARG A 142 20.34 23.62 -19.01
CA ARG A 142 20.54 24.66 -20.04
C ARG A 142 19.22 25.18 -20.61
N LEU A 143 18.21 24.32 -20.76
CA LEU A 143 16.88 24.72 -21.25
C LEU A 143 16.15 25.68 -20.30
N GLY A 144 16.43 25.59 -18.99
CA GLY A 144 15.81 26.43 -17.96
C GLY A 144 14.28 26.37 -17.95
N ASP A 145 13.65 27.43 -17.43
CA ASP A 145 12.19 27.45 -17.18
C ASP A 145 11.34 27.63 -18.45
N ARG A 146 11.96 27.90 -19.60
CA ARG A 146 11.26 28.18 -20.86
C ARG A 146 10.59 26.96 -21.48
N LYS A 147 11.00 25.74 -21.10
CA LYS A 147 10.51 24.47 -21.66
C LYS A 147 10.21 23.44 -20.59
N ALA A 148 9.14 23.66 -19.81
CA ALA A 148 8.70 22.71 -18.80
C ALA A 148 8.32 21.35 -19.38
N MET A 149 7.72 21.32 -20.58
CA MET A 149 7.38 20.08 -21.28
C MET A 149 8.58 19.20 -21.62
N SER A 150 9.75 19.80 -21.87
CA SER A 150 10.97 19.04 -22.12
C SER A 150 11.43 18.25 -20.88
N LEU A 151 11.20 18.80 -19.68
CA LEU A 151 11.42 18.07 -18.44
C LEU A 151 10.42 16.92 -18.30
N GLU A 152 9.15 17.16 -18.61
CA GLU A 152 8.12 16.14 -18.54
C GLU A 152 8.41 14.95 -19.45
N TRP A 153 8.75 15.19 -20.72
CA TRP A 153 9.12 14.11 -21.65
C TRP A 153 10.33 13.32 -21.17
N ALA A 154 11.36 14.01 -20.67
CA ALA A 154 12.53 13.36 -20.09
C ALA A 154 12.19 12.46 -18.90
N LEU A 155 11.37 12.97 -17.98
CA LEU A 155 10.94 12.20 -16.81
C LEU A 155 10.05 11.03 -17.19
N GLN A 156 9.21 11.17 -18.22
CA GLN A 156 8.38 10.08 -18.72
C GLN A 156 9.22 8.96 -19.34
N SER A 157 10.22 9.28 -20.18
CA SER A 157 11.14 8.26 -20.73
C SER A 157 11.91 7.53 -19.62
N ILE A 158 12.34 8.27 -18.59
CA ILE A 158 12.98 7.67 -17.40
C ILE A 158 12.00 6.75 -16.67
N TRP A 159 10.76 7.17 -16.45
CA TRP A 159 9.74 6.37 -15.78
C TRP A 159 9.48 5.07 -16.55
N THR A 160 9.28 5.16 -17.87
CA THR A 160 9.09 3.99 -18.76
C THR A 160 10.25 3.01 -18.61
N ARG A 161 11.49 3.51 -18.55
CA ARG A 161 12.66 2.67 -18.35
C ARG A 161 12.67 1.98 -16.98
N LEU A 162 12.24 2.66 -15.92
CA LEU A 162 12.14 2.07 -14.56
C LEU A 162 11.04 1.01 -14.49
N ALA A 163 9.90 1.24 -15.15
CA ALA A 163 8.78 0.29 -15.21
C ALA A 163 9.11 -1.00 -15.97
N MET A 164 10.14 -0.99 -16.83
CA MET A 164 10.62 -2.17 -17.58
C MET A 164 11.74 -2.94 -16.87
N LEU A 165 12.12 -2.57 -15.65
CA LEU A 165 13.17 -3.29 -14.92
C LEU A 165 12.72 -4.73 -14.58
N PRO A 166 13.63 -5.72 -14.61
CA PRO A 166 13.31 -7.06 -14.16
C PRO A 166 13.00 -7.04 -12.66
N GLU A 167 11.97 -7.79 -12.26
CA GLU A 167 11.51 -7.90 -10.88
C GLU A 167 11.46 -9.37 -10.46
N PRO A 168 12.01 -9.73 -9.30
CA PRO A 168 11.87 -11.08 -8.78
C PRO A 168 10.42 -11.43 -8.46
N GLU A 169 9.97 -12.63 -8.85
CA GLU A 169 8.59 -13.08 -8.65
C GLU A 169 8.15 -13.07 -7.17
N TYR A 170 9.09 -13.30 -6.25
CA TYR A 170 8.80 -13.30 -4.81
C TYR A 170 8.37 -11.91 -4.27
N LEU A 171 8.64 -10.81 -4.97
CA LEU A 171 8.14 -9.49 -4.57
C LEU A 171 6.61 -9.41 -4.66
N TYR A 172 6.01 -10.19 -5.57
CA TYR A 172 4.57 -10.24 -5.79
C TYR A 172 3.85 -11.23 -4.88
N VAL A 173 4.47 -12.39 -4.62
CA VAL A 173 3.99 -13.39 -3.65
C VAL A 173 4.21 -12.91 -2.21
N GLY A 174 5.20 -12.04 -2.03
CA GLY A 174 5.69 -11.46 -0.79
C GLY A 174 6.58 -12.42 0.00
N TYR A 175 7.17 -11.89 1.07
CA TYR A 175 8.33 -12.47 1.76
C TYR A 175 8.19 -12.33 3.28
N ASP A 176 8.87 -13.20 4.03
CA ASP A 176 8.91 -13.14 5.50
C ASP A 176 9.98 -12.16 6.04
N GLU A 177 10.04 -11.98 7.36
CA GLU A 177 10.98 -11.05 8.01
C GLU A 177 12.47 -11.45 7.87
N LYS A 178 12.78 -12.71 7.54
CA LYS A 178 14.15 -13.16 7.28
C LYS A 178 14.52 -12.90 5.82
N GLU A 179 13.64 -13.26 4.90
CA GLU A 179 13.79 -13.00 3.46
C GLU A 179 13.90 -11.50 3.18
N LYS A 180 13.12 -10.69 3.91
CA LYS A 180 13.19 -9.22 3.90
C LYS A 180 14.59 -8.66 4.13
N GLN A 181 15.42 -9.31 4.94
CA GLN A 181 16.80 -8.88 5.23
C GLN A 181 17.78 -9.20 4.10
N LEU A 182 17.38 -10.08 3.17
CA LEU A 182 18.20 -10.55 2.07
C LEU A 182 17.81 -9.92 0.72
N LEU A 183 16.76 -9.08 0.67
CA LEU A 183 16.29 -8.43 -0.56
C LEU A 183 17.42 -7.74 -1.32
N GLU A 184 18.28 -6.98 -0.62
CA GLU A 184 19.38 -6.23 -1.27
C GLU A 184 20.54 -7.13 -1.73
N GLN A 185 20.49 -8.44 -1.51
CA GLN A 185 21.46 -9.40 -2.05
C GLN A 185 21.05 -9.96 -3.42
N ASP A 186 19.79 -9.78 -3.80
CA ASP A 186 19.27 -10.18 -5.09
C ASP A 186 19.78 -9.26 -6.21
N GLU A 187 20.21 -9.84 -7.33
CA GLU A 187 20.81 -9.09 -8.44
C GLU A 187 19.81 -8.13 -9.11
N ASP A 188 18.54 -8.52 -9.24
CA ASP A 188 17.51 -7.67 -9.85
C ASP A 188 17.13 -6.53 -8.89
N VAL A 189 17.04 -6.80 -7.58
CA VAL A 189 16.81 -5.75 -6.57
C VAL A 189 17.98 -4.76 -6.52
N GLN A 190 19.23 -5.25 -6.57
CA GLN A 190 20.40 -4.38 -6.65
C GLN A 190 20.35 -3.51 -7.91
N ASN A 191 20.00 -4.09 -9.05
CA ASN A 191 19.84 -3.36 -10.30
C ASN A 191 18.76 -2.27 -10.18
N ILE A 192 17.59 -2.56 -9.60
CA ILE A 192 16.56 -1.57 -9.32
C ILE A 192 17.15 -0.43 -8.47
N LEU A 193 17.79 -0.75 -7.34
CA LEU A 193 18.34 0.25 -6.43
C LEU A 193 19.41 1.12 -7.08
N MET A 194 20.27 0.56 -7.93
CA MET A 194 21.26 1.31 -8.70
C MET A 194 20.63 2.32 -9.67
N HIS A 195 19.49 1.98 -10.28
CA HIS A 195 18.73 2.92 -11.11
C HIS A 195 18.15 4.06 -10.26
N TYR A 196 17.64 3.80 -9.06
CA TYR A 196 17.16 4.84 -8.14
C TYR A 196 18.28 5.73 -7.60
N ILE A 197 19.47 5.18 -7.33
CA ILE A 197 20.66 5.97 -6.95
C ILE A 197 21.10 6.87 -8.12
N THR A 198 21.10 6.34 -9.34
CA THR A 198 21.42 7.13 -10.54
C THR A 198 20.38 8.23 -10.77
N LEU A 199 19.10 7.91 -10.54
CA LEU A 199 18.01 8.88 -10.60
C LEU A 199 18.21 10.01 -9.59
N ASP A 200 18.61 9.70 -8.35
CA ASP A 200 18.94 10.69 -7.33
C ASP A 200 20.03 11.67 -7.81
N LEU A 201 21.14 11.14 -8.31
CA LEU A 201 22.21 11.97 -8.87
C LEU A 201 21.74 12.84 -10.04
N PHE A 202 20.76 12.36 -10.82
CA PHE A 202 20.15 13.09 -11.93
C PHE A 202 19.24 14.24 -11.47
N TYR A 203 18.31 14.02 -10.53
CA TYR A 203 17.34 15.07 -10.20
C TYR A 203 17.85 16.09 -9.18
N GLN A 204 18.83 15.77 -8.33
CA GLN A 204 19.26 16.69 -7.25
C GLN A 204 19.73 18.08 -7.75
N PRO A 205 20.54 18.19 -8.83
CA PRO A 205 20.90 19.49 -9.40
C PRO A 205 19.71 20.23 -10.02
N LEU A 206 18.82 19.50 -10.71
CA LEU A 206 17.59 20.08 -11.30
C LEU A 206 16.68 20.62 -10.20
N LEU A 207 16.49 19.86 -9.13
CA LEU A 207 15.72 20.23 -7.96
C LEU A 207 16.28 21.48 -7.29
N SER A 208 17.60 21.56 -7.16
CA SER A 208 18.28 22.72 -6.58
C SER A 208 18.09 23.97 -7.44
N ASP A 209 18.23 23.87 -8.77
CA ASP A 209 17.94 24.98 -9.70
C ASP A 209 16.48 25.44 -9.58
N ILE A 210 15.52 24.51 -9.68
CA ILE A 210 14.08 24.79 -9.66
C ILE A 210 13.64 25.40 -8.32
N CYS A 211 14.20 24.95 -7.21
CA CYS A 211 13.83 25.41 -5.86
C CYS A 211 14.58 26.66 -5.42
N SER A 212 15.75 26.98 -6.00
CA SER A 212 16.51 28.19 -5.68
C SER A 212 15.79 29.48 -6.10
N LYS A 213 14.92 29.40 -7.11
CA LYS A 213 14.16 30.54 -7.64
C LYS A 213 12.98 30.86 -6.72
N PRO A 214 12.77 32.14 -6.35
CA PRO A 214 11.62 32.53 -5.54
C PRO A 214 10.34 32.19 -6.30
N ARG A 215 9.30 31.74 -5.56
CA ARG A 215 7.96 31.60 -6.15
C ARG A 215 7.52 32.98 -6.63
N SER A 216 6.94 33.05 -7.83
CA SER A 216 6.48 34.32 -8.38
C SER A 216 5.47 34.98 -7.43
N GLU A 217 5.42 36.31 -7.36
CA GLU A 217 4.43 37.05 -6.56
C GLU A 217 2.98 36.76 -6.99
N LYS A 218 2.76 36.15 -8.16
CA LYS A 218 1.45 35.64 -8.60
C LYS A 218 1.14 34.22 -8.07
N GLU A 219 2.13 33.54 -7.49
CA GLU A 219 2.09 32.16 -6.96
C GLU A 219 2.11 32.17 -5.41
N ILE A 220 1.42 33.14 -4.81
CA ILE A 220 1.31 33.31 -3.34
C ILE A 220 0.75 32.03 -2.68
N PHE A 221 -0.10 31.31 -3.42
CA PHE A 221 -0.60 29.99 -3.07
C PHE A 221 0.01 28.94 -4.00
N ARG A 222 0.12 27.69 -3.54
CA ARG A 222 0.67 26.54 -4.29
C ARG A 222 -0.04 26.47 -5.65
N ASN A 223 0.56 27.03 -6.70
CA ASN A 223 -0.06 27.12 -8.02
C ASN A 223 -0.11 25.70 -8.60
N CYS A 224 -1.31 25.12 -8.57
CA CYS A 224 -1.54 23.78 -9.08
C CYS A 224 -1.88 23.76 -10.57
N THR A 225 -2.21 24.92 -11.15
CA THR A 225 -2.86 25.07 -12.45
C THR A 225 -1.90 25.21 -13.65
N SER A 226 -0.61 25.46 -13.42
CA SER A 226 0.39 25.56 -14.48
C SER A 226 1.35 24.38 -14.47
N ALA A 227 1.74 23.90 -15.66
CA ALA A 227 2.83 22.96 -15.92
C ALA A 227 4.20 23.56 -15.53
N SER A 228 4.38 23.85 -14.24
CA SER A 228 5.65 24.34 -13.71
C SER A 228 6.61 23.18 -13.60
N ARG A 229 7.89 23.41 -13.89
CA ARG A 229 8.96 22.40 -13.71
C ARG A 229 8.95 21.82 -12.28
N ARG A 230 8.58 22.63 -11.29
CA ARG A 230 8.46 22.22 -9.89
C ARG A 230 7.34 21.22 -9.66
N ASN A 231 6.15 21.46 -10.21
CA ASN A 231 5.02 20.53 -10.08
C ASN A 231 5.29 19.23 -10.84
N ILE A 232 5.82 19.33 -12.06
CA ILE A 232 6.20 18.17 -12.89
C ILE A 232 7.18 17.28 -12.12
N LEU A 233 8.27 17.86 -11.61
CA LEU A 233 9.26 17.10 -10.84
C LEU A 233 8.65 16.53 -9.55
N CYS A 234 7.78 17.28 -8.87
CA CYS A 234 7.13 16.81 -7.65
C CYS A 234 6.22 15.59 -7.90
N CYS A 235 5.39 15.64 -8.94
CA CYS A 235 4.53 14.54 -9.36
C CYS A 235 5.38 13.31 -9.69
N PHE A 236 6.39 13.47 -10.55
CA PHE A 236 7.31 12.41 -10.92
C PHE A 236 7.98 11.75 -9.70
N LEU A 237 8.47 12.55 -8.73
CA LEU A 237 9.12 12.01 -7.53
C LEU A 237 8.18 11.19 -6.64
N VAL A 238 6.88 11.53 -6.60
CA VAL A 238 5.87 10.70 -5.92
C VAL A 238 5.57 9.46 -6.75
N ASP A 239 5.47 9.61 -8.06
CA ASP A 239 5.08 8.54 -8.97
C ASP A 239 6.11 7.39 -9.02
N VAL A 240 7.41 7.72 -9.06
CA VAL A 240 8.48 6.71 -8.96
C VAL A 240 8.55 6.00 -7.61
N MET A 241 7.81 6.43 -6.59
CA MET A 241 7.70 5.65 -5.33
C MET A 241 6.81 4.41 -5.49
N GLY A 242 6.08 4.29 -6.61
CA GLY A 242 5.27 3.13 -6.96
C GLY A 242 6.09 1.91 -7.34
N ASN A 243 5.50 0.99 -8.11
CA ASN A 243 6.17 -0.25 -8.51
C ASN A 243 7.33 0.04 -9.47
N PRO A 244 8.48 -0.67 -9.36
CA PRO A 244 8.77 -1.76 -8.41
C PRO A 244 9.14 -1.33 -6.99
N PHE A 245 9.47 -0.05 -6.78
CA PHE A 245 10.06 0.44 -5.53
C PHE A 245 9.18 0.21 -4.30
N SER A 246 7.87 0.37 -4.45
CA SER A 246 6.89 0.13 -3.39
C SER A 246 6.84 -1.32 -2.89
N LEU A 247 7.40 -2.29 -3.61
CA LEU A 247 7.43 -3.70 -3.18
C LEU A 247 8.65 -4.02 -2.28
N LEU A 248 9.64 -3.13 -2.22
CA LEU A 248 10.85 -3.32 -1.41
C LEU A 248 10.61 -3.04 0.10
N ASP A 249 11.59 -3.42 0.93
CA ASP A 249 11.62 -3.04 2.35
C ASP A 249 12.11 -1.60 2.51
N LEU A 250 11.16 -0.70 2.76
CA LEU A 250 11.42 0.72 3.00
C LEU A 250 11.42 1.07 4.50
N SER A 251 11.47 0.08 5.38
CA SER A 251 11.33 0.29 6.83
C SER A 251 12.55 0.99 7.43
N ASN A 252 12.30 2.04 8.21
CA ASN A 252 13.28 2.81 8.97
C ASN A 252 13.53 2.15 10.33
N ARG A 253 14.30 1.05 10.32
CA ARG A 253 14.66 0.29 11.54
C ARG A 253 15.64 1.12 12.39
N LEU A 254 15.13 1.88 13.36
CA LEU A 254 15.92 2.71 14.29
C LEU A 254 17.03 1.94 15.04
N GLU A 255 16.90 0.61 15.16
CA GLU A 255 17.85 -0.27 15.85
C GLU A 255 19.00 -0.75 14.94
N SER A 256 18.89 -0.59 13.62
CA SER A 256 19.96 -0.98 12.69
C SER A 256 21.06 0.07 12.68
N LYS A 257 22.31 -0.35 12.87
CA LYS A 257 23.49 0.54 12.77
C LYS A 257 23.80 0.98 11.34
N THR A 258 23.21 0.34 10.33
CA THR A 258 23.45 0.60 8.91
C THR A 258 22.14 0.86 8.19
N ASN A 259 22.10 1.98 7.45
CA ASN A 259 20.97 2.30 6.57
C ASN A 259 21.04 1.42 5.31
N THR A 260 19.95 0.73 4.98
CA THR A 260 19.78 -0.01 3.73
C THR A 260 19.75 0.95 2.53
N TYR A 261 20.11 0.47 1.34
CA TYR A 261 20.07 1.29 0.12
C TYR A 261 18.64 1.71 -0.21
N SER A 262 17.69 0.81 -0.02
CA SER A 262 16.25 1.05 -0.19
C SER A 262 15.78 2.24 0.65
N LEU A 263 16.21 2.31 1.92
CA LEU A 263 15.88 3.42 2.82
C LEU A 263 16.57 4.73 2.41
N GLN A 264 17.80 4.67 1.89
CA GLN A 264 18.50 5.85 1.37
C GLN A 264 17.76 6.45 0.17
N CYS A 265 17.36 5.62 -0.79
CA CYS A 265 16.54 6.03 -1.93
C CYS A 265 15.20 6.64 -1.46
N ALA A 266 14.50 5.98 -0.53
CA ALA A 266 13.24 6.48 0.02
C ALA A 266 13.40 7.85 0.69
N ARG A 267 14.46 8.03 1.49
CA ARG A 267 14.77 9.32 2.12
C ARG A 267 15.03 10.40 1.08
N SER A 268 15.78 10.08 0.02
CA SER A 268 16.10 11.08 -1.00
C SER A 268 14.85 11.52 -1.76
N LEU A 269 14.01 10.58 -2.19
CA LEU A 269 12.76 10.88 -2.89
C LEU A 269 11.82 11.73 -2.02
N VAL A 270 11.61 11.37 -0.75
CA VAL A 270 10.77 12.13 0.18
C VAL A 270 11.33 13.54 0.42
N GLN A 271 12.64 13.69 0.59
CA GLN A 271 13.28 15.00 0.71
C GLN A 271 13.13 15.82 -0.57
N GLY A 272 13.18 15.18 -1.74
CA GLY A 272 12.91 15.79 -3.03
C GLY A 272 11.51 16.39 -3.10
N VAL A 273 10.49 15.62 -2.74
CA VAL A 273 9.09 16.07 -2.67
C VAL A 273 8.93 17.23 -1.67
N ILE A 274 9.50 17.12 -0.46
CA ILE A 274 9.43 18.18 0.56
C ILE A 274 10.13 19.47 0.10
N LYS A 275 11.22 19.39 -0.67
CA LYS A 275 11.86 20.58 -1.26
C LYS A 275 10.95 21.27 -2.28
N CYS A 276 10.23 20.51 -3.11
CA CYS A 276 9.25 21.05 -4.05
C CYS A 276 8.05 21.68 -3.31
N VAL A 277 7.50 20.95 -2.34
CA VAL A 277 6.33 21.31 -1.54
C VAL A 277 6.69 21.17 -0.05
N PRO A 278 7.07 22.28 0.62
CA PRO A 278 7.55 22.25 2.02
C PRO A 278 6.58 21.66 3.05
N ASP A 279 5.28 21.66 2.73
CA ASP A 279 4.24 21.09 3.56
C ASP A 279 3.80 19.75 2.97
N PRO A 280 4.27 18.62 3.53
CA PRO A 280 3.97 17.30 2.99
C PRO A 280 2.48 16.94 3.08
N TYR A 281 1.72 17.55 4.02
CA TYR A 281 0.29 17.27 4.20
C TYR A 281 -0.59 18.05 3.23
N PHE A 282 0.01 18.86 2.36
CA PHE A 282 -0.72 19.53 1.29
C PHE A 282 -1.54 18.56 0.44
N PHE A 283 -0.97 17.40 0.10
CA PHE A 283 -1.62 16.51 -0.86
C PHE A 283 -2.87 15.82 -0.29
N LEU A 284 -3.08 15.84 1.03
CA LEU A 284 -4.27 15.27 1.66
C LEU A 284 -5.56 15.93 1.16
N SER A 285 -5.53 17.22 0.79
CA SER A 285 -6.71 17.88 0.20
C SER A 285 -7.07 17.32 -1.18
N PHE A 286 -6.10 16.79 -1.92
CA PHE A 286 -6.36 16.14 -3.20
C PHE A 286 -6.92 14.73 -3.01
N VAL A 287 -6.48 14.00 -1.98
CA VAL A 287 -7.10 12.74 -1.57
C VAL A 287 -8.58 12.98 -1.25
N GLU A 288 -8.88 13.99 -0.45
CA GLU A 288 -10.25 14.37 -0.13
C GLU A 288 -11.09 14.68 -1.38
N THR A 289 -10.52 15.48 -2.28
CA THR A 289 -11.17 15.86 -3.55
C THR A 289 -11.47 14.64 -4.42
N LYS A 290 -10.52 13.70 -4.54
CA LYS A 290 -10.67 12.47 -5.35
C LYS A 290 -11.75 11.55 -4.76
N TYR A 291 -11.77 11.33 -3.45
CA TYR A 291 -12.72 10.39 -2.82
C TYR A 291 -14.08 10.98 -2.45
N ARG A 292 -14.14 12.14 -1.79
CA ARG A 292 -15.42 12.71 -1.30
C ARG A 292 -16.21 13.36 -2.40
N TRP A 293 -15.53 14.08 -3.28
CA TRP A 293 -16.21 14.78 -4.37
C TRP A 293 -16.32 13.96 -5.63
N LYS A 294 -15.89 12.67 -5.57
CA LYS A 294 -15.85 11.67 -6.66
C LYS A 294 -16.05 12.40 -7.95
N LEU A 295 -14.99 13.03 -8.48
CA LEU A 295 -15.05 13.74 -9.76
C LEU A 295 -15.84 12.84 -10.66
N LYS A 296 -17.13 13.17 -10.86
CA LYS A 296 -18.04 12.27 -11.55
C LYS A 296 -17.45 12.29 -12.93
N ALA A 297 -16.68 11.25 -13.26
CA ALA A 297 -16.40 10.87 -14.61
C ALA A 297 -17.81 10.73 -15.18
N LYS A 298 -18.29 11.80 -15.82
CA LYS A 298 -19.40 11.70 -16.72
C LYS A 298 -18.81 10.82 -17.81
N GLU A 299 -19.09 9.52 -17.71
CA GLU A 299 -18.78 8.49 -18.70
C GLU A 299 -19.34 8.84 -20.10
N ASN A 300 -20.06 9.97 -20.25
CA ASN A 300 -20.63 10.46 -21.49
C ASN A 300 -19.82 11.56 -22.20
N ASP A 301 -18.65 11.96 -21.70
CA ASP A 301 -17.80 12.94 -22.43
C ASP A 301 -16.35 12.44 -22.40
N GLY A 302 -15.95 11.71 -23.44
CA GLY A 302 -14.63 11.10 -23.66
C GLY A 302 -13.45 12.09 -23.80
N LEU A 303 -13.54 13.22 -23.10
CA LEU A 303 -12.66 14.39 -23.12
C LEU A 303 -12.28 14.86 -21.70
N THR A 304 -12.44 14.02 -20.68
CA THR A 304 -12.34 14.42 -19.26
C THR A 304 -10.99 14.17 -18.58
N GLY A 305 -9.93 13.84 -19.32
CA GLY A 305 -8.55 13.94 -18.80
C GLY A 305 -8.01 15.39 -18.80
N ASN A 306 -8.53 16.25 -19.68
CA ASN A 306 -7.92 17.55 -20.00
C ASN A 306 -8.60 18.77 -19.35
N ARG A 307 -9.60 18.59 -18.47
CA ARG A 307 -10.41 19.71 -17.92
C ARG A 307 -10.04 20.15 -16.51
N ILE A 308 -9.15 19.45 -15.81
CA ILE A 308 -8.63 19.94 -14.54
C ILE A 308 -7.25 20.48 -14.81
N GLY A 309 -7.09 21.80 -14.85
CA GLY A 309 -5.75 22.42 -14.97
C GLY A 309 -4.80 22.02 -13.83
N ASN A 310 -5.29 21.33 -12.79
CA ASN A 310 -4.53 20.87 -11.64
C ASN A 310 -3.90 19.49 -11.85
N ARG A 311 -2.58 19.48 -12.06
CA ARG A 311 -1.77 18.26 -12.24
C ARG A 311 -1.84 17.28 -11.06
N PHE A 312 -1.96 17.77 -9.83
CA PHE A 312 -2.02 16.91 -8.64
C PHE A 312 -3.35 16.14 -8.51
N LEU A 313 -4.36 16.50 -9.31
CA LEU A 313 -5.64 15.80 -9.37
C LEU A 313 -5.70 14.76 -10.49
N SER A 314 -4.75 14.78 -11.42
CA SER A 314 -4.63 13.77 -12.48
C SER A 314 -4.30 12.41 -11.87
N GLU A 315 -4.96 11.35 -12.33
CA GLU A 315 -4.58 9.98 -11.94
C GLU A 315 -3.29 9.54 -12.63
N ASP A 316 -3.02 10.04 -13.83
CA ASP A 316 -1.80 9.69 -14.57
C ASP A 316 -0.55 10.32 -13.92
N ASP A 317 -0.67 11.53 -13.37
CA ASP A 317 0.47 12.24 -12.78
C ASP A 317 0.70 11.98 -11.30
N MET A 318 -0.37 11.64 -10.56
CA MET A 318 -0.30 11.39 -9.13
C MET A 318 -1.30 10.30 -8.73
N PRO A 319 -0.99 9.03 -9.05
CA PRO A 319 -1.80 7.89 -8.61
C PRO A 319 -1.92 7.86 -7.09
N LEU A 320 -3.12 7.54 -6.60
CA LEU A 320 -3.37 7.48 -5.15
C LEU A 320 -2.56 6.39 -4.45
N GLY A 321 -2.29 5.26 -5.10
CA GLY A 321 -1.43 4.21 -4.57
C GLY A 321 0.01 4.71 -4.31
N ASN A 322 0.58 5.44 -5.27
CA ASN A 322 1.94 5.98 -5.15
C ASN A 322 2.00 7.08 -4.08
N LEU A 323 0.95 7.91 -4.00
CA LEU A 323 0.79 8.88 -2.92
C LEU A 323 0.64 8.21 -1.54
N ALA A 324 -0.01 7.04 -1.46
CA ALA A 324 -0.10 6.27 -0.23
C ALA A 324 1.27 5.79 0.26
N ILE A 325 2.17 5.41 -0.67
CA ILE A 325 3.57 5.07 -0.33
C ILE A 325 4.32 6.29 0.20
N PHE A 326 4.14 7.46 -0.41
CA PHE A 326 4.71 8.71 0.14
C PHE A 326 4.25 8.95 1.58
N TYR A 327 2.95 8.81 1.88
CA TYR A 327 2.44 8.99 3.24
C TYR A 327 2.83 7.88 4.20
N TYR A 328 3.01 6.64 3.74
CA TYR A 328 3.66 5.59 4.52
C TYR A 328 5.06 6.02 4.96
N LEU A 329 5.90 6.51 4.04
CA LEU A 329 7.25 6.97 4.37
C LEU A 329 7.27 8.18 5.33
N VAL A 330 6.36 9.13 5.14
CA VAL A 330 6.28 10.34 5.97
C VAL A 330 5.68 10.06 7.36
N ILE A 331 4.53 9.38 7.41
CA ILE A 331 3.75 9.19 8.63
C ILE A 331 4.23 7.96 9.41
N ALA A 332 4.32 6.80 8.74
CA ALA A 332 4.69 5.53 9.38
C ALA A 332 6.18 5.49 9.74
N GLU A 333 7.04 5.76 8.74
CA GLU A 333 8.50 5.68 8.89
C GLU A 333 9.15 6.97 9.42
N GLY A 334 8.37 8.05 9.53
CA GLY A 334 8.80 9.32 10.12
C GLY A 334 9.82 10.10 9.29
N ILE A 335 9.94 9.81 8.00
CA ILE A 335 10.90 10.50 7.12
C ILE A 335 10.43 11.94 6.92
N GLY A 336 11.29 12.90 7.25
CA GLY A 336 10.97 14.32 7.08
C GLY A 336 9.96 14.89 8.10
N ALA A 337 9.68 14.18 9.20
CA ALA A 337 8.70 14.57 10.21
C ALA A 337 8.89 16.01 10.78
N SER A 338 10.11 16.56 10.74
CA SER A 338 10.39 17.94 11.14
C SER A 338 9.73 19.01 10.27
N HIS A 339 9.33 18.67 9.04
CA HIS A 339 8.71 19.59 8.09
C HIS A 339 7.18 19.59 8.16
N ILE A 340 6.57 18.66 8.89
CA ILE A 340 5.12 18.52 8.99
C ILE A 340 4.55 19.70 9.81
N PRO A 341 3.65 20.52 9.24
CA PRO A 341 3.00 21.58 10.00
C PRO A 341 2.10 21.03 11.09
N ARG A 342 2.19 21.59 12.30
CA ARG A 342 1.37 21.17 13.46
C ARG A 342 -0.04 21.78 13.48
N VAL A 343 -0.52 22.29 12.34
CA VAL A 343 -1.82 22.99 12.22
C VAL A 343 -2.96 22.09 11.73
N TYR A 344 -2.65 20.93 11.16
CA TYR A 344 -3.65 20.00 10.67
C TYR A 344 -4.39 19.30 11.80
N ASN A 345 -5.70 19.12 11.65
CA ASN A 345 -6.49 18.31 12.58
C ASN A 345 -6.10 16.83 12.42
N PRO A 346 -5.61 16.15 13.47
CA PRO A 346 -5.23 14.75 13.37
C PRO A 346 -6.36 13.81 12.96
N MET A 347 -7.62 14.17 13.24
CA MET A 347 -8.79 13.43 12.76
C MET A 347 -8.87 13.45 11.23
N TYR A 348 -8.72 14.63 10.63
CA TYR A 348 -8.69 14.80 9.18
C TYR A 348 -7.55 14.01 8.54
N VAL A 349 -6.34 14.13 9.12
CA VAL A 349 -5.17 13.37 8.64
C VAL A 349 -5.44 11.87 8.72
N CYS A 350 -6.06 11.41 9.81
CA CYS A 350 -6.37 10.00 9.98
C CYS A 350 -7.38 9.50 8.96
N GLU A 351 -8.45 10.24 8.70
CA GLU A 351 -9.43 9.88 7.69
C GLU A 351 -8.79 9.76 6.29
N MET A 352 -8.03 10.77 5.87
CA MET A 352 -7.35 10.74 4.56
C MET A 352 -6.33 9.61 4.47
N THR A 353 -5.69 9.27 5.58
CA THR A 353 -4.78 8.13 5.66
C THR A 353 -5.51 6.79 5.53
N ILE A 354 -6.74 6.67 6.04
CA ILE A 354 -7.57 5.47 5.86
C ILE A 354 -7.95 5.30 4.39
N TYR A 355 -8.29 6.39 3.68
CA TYR A 355 -8.52 6.35 2.23
C TYR A 355 -7.30 5.83 1.46
N LEU A 356 -6.11 6.36 1.76
CA LEU A 356 -4.87 5.90 1.13
C LEU A 356 -4.53 4.44 1.48
N ALA A 357 -4.74 4.03 2.73
CA ALA A 357 -4.55 2.66 3.15
C ALA A 357 -5.53 1.70 2.46
N GLN A 358 -6.77 2.12 2.23
CA GLN A 358 -7.76 1.34 1.47
C GLN A 358 -7.28 1.09 0.05
N GLU A 359 -6.67 2.07 -0.61
CA GLU A 359 -6.10 1.92 -1.94
C GLU A 359 -5.05 0.80 -1.96
N LEU A 360 -4.12 0.82 -1.01
CA LEU A 360 -3.08 -0.21 -0.87
C LEU A 360 -3.65 -1.59 -0.49
N LEU A 361 -4.75 -1.64 0.28
CA LEU A 361 -5.40 -2.91 0.65
C LEU A 361 -6.18 -3.56 -0.50
N ASN A 362 -6.60 -2.77 -1.50
CA ASN A 362 -7.28 -3.28 -2.68
C ASN A 362 -6.31 -3.95 -3.66
N GLU A 363 -5.01 -3.65 -3.55
CA GLU A 363 -3.96 -4.29 -4.33
C GLU A 363 -3.76 -5.76 -3.94
N LYS A 364 -3.12 -6.53 -4.82
CA LYS A 364 -2.88 -7.97 -4.61
C LYS A 364 -1.59 -8.27 -3.84
N PHE A 365 -0.74 -7.27 -3.65
CA PHE A 365 0.64 -7.48 -3.20
C PHE A 365 0.77 -7.39 -1.67
N PRO A 366 1.24 -8.45 -1.00
CA PRO A 366 1.37 -8.45 0.47
C PRO A 366 2.29 -7.35 1.02
N ALA A 367 3.33 -6.98 0.28
CA ALA A 367 4.23 -5.90 0.67
C ALA A 367 3.52 -4.53 0.77
N LEU A 368 2.44 -4.33 -0.01
CA LEU A 368 1.61 -3.12 0.08
C LEU A 368 0.62 -3.20 1.24
N HIS A 369 0.08 -4.39 1.52
CA HIS A 369 -0.76 -4.62 2.69
C HIS A 369 -0.02 -4.32 4.00
N GLU A 370 1.24 -4.76 4.13
CA GLU A 370 2.07 -4.45 5.31
C GLU A 370 2.22 -2.93 5.50
N LYS A 371 2.49 -2.20 4.41
CA LYS A 371 2.63 -0.73 4.42
C LYS A 371 1.32 -0.04 4.79
N ALA A 372 0.19 -0.50 4.26
CA ALA A 372 -1.14 -0.01 4.61
C ALA A 372 -1.44 -0.17 6.10
N LEU A 373 -1.16 -1.35 6.66
CA LEU A 373 -1.37 -1.65 8.08
C LEU A 373 -0.51 -0.75 8.98
N LYS A 374 0.78 -0.61 8.68
CA LYS A 374 1.70 0.29 9.41
C LYS A 374 1.27 1.75 9.35
N LEU A 375 0.81 2.20 8.17
CA LEU A 375 0.32 3.56 7.97
C LEU A 375 -0.91 3.84 8.84
N VAL A 376 -1.89 2.94 8.88
CA VAL A 376 -3.07 3.08 9.74
C VAL A 376 -2.70 3.00 11.22
N GLU A 377 -1.88 2.03 11.63
CA GLU A 377 -1.41 1.87 13.01
C GLU A 377 -0.78 3.16 13.54
N LYS A 378 0.11 3.76 12.75
CA LYS A 378 0.78 5.00 13.13
C LYS A 378 -0.17 6.19 13.13
N SER A 379 -1.05 6.28 12.14
CA SER A 379 -2.07 7.32 12.08
C SER A 379 -3.01 7.31 13.28
N LEU A 380 -3.50 6.13 13.68
CA LEU A 380 -4.34 5.95 14.87
C LEU A 380 -3.59 6.32 16.15
N THR A 381 -2.30 5.97 16.25
CA THR A 381 -1.45 6.37 17.38
C THR A 381 -1.33 7.90 17.49
N ASN A 382 -1.27 8.59 16.34
CA ASN A 382 -1.18 10.04 16.29
C ASN A 382 -2.48 10.78 16.70
N LEU A 383 -3.62 10.07 16.80
CA LEU A 383 -4.85 10.64 17.39
C LEU A 383 -4.71 10.88 18.91
N ALA A 384 -3.72 10.26 19.55
CA ALA A 384 -3.51 10.31 21.00
C ALA A 384 -4.78 9.90 21.77
N ASN A 385 -5.36 10.84 22.55
CA ASN A 385 -6.55 10.59 23.37
C ASN A 385 -7.86 10.98 22.68
N ARG A 386 -7.82 11.46 21.43
CA ARG A 386 -9.03 11.83 20.70
C ARG A 386 -9.76 10.58 20.24
N LYS A 387 -11.08 10.58 20.39
CA LYS A 387 -11.95 9.52 19.90
C LYS A 387 -12.62 9.94 18.60
N ILE A 388 -12.71 9.00 17.67
CA ILE A 388 -13.46 9.16 16.43
C ILE A 388 -14.95 9.10 16.78
N PRO A 389 -15.75 10.14 16.48
CA PRO A 389 -17.16 10.17 16.82
C PRO A 389 -17.95 9.17 15.98
N SER A 390 -19.05 8.65 16.52
CA SER A 390 -19.94 7.70 15.83
C SER A 390 -20.48 8.23 14.50
N ILE A 391 -20.68 9.56 14.38
CA ILE A 391 -21.18 10.21 13.16
C ILE A 391 -20.25 10.06 11.96
N ASP A 392 -18.95 9.87 12.18
CA ASP A 392 -18.00 9.68 11.07
C ASP A 392 -18.28 8.35 10.34
N LEU A 393 -18.92 7.37 10.98
CA LEU A 393 -19.32 6.09 10.38
C LEU A 393 -20.35 6.21 9.25
N ASP A 394 -20.97 7.39 9.07
CA ASP A 394 -21.80 7.68 7.89
C ASP A 394 -20.98 7.71 6.58
N LEU A 395 -19.65 7.83 6.68
CA LEU A 395 -18.75 7.76 5.54
C LEU A 395 -18.51 6.29 5.11
N ASP A 396 -18.72 6.01 3.82
CA ASP A 396 -18.56 4.67 3.22
C ASP A 396 -17.16 4.06 3.47
N ILE A 397 -16.13 4.90 3.60
CA ILE A 397 -14.75 4.45 3.77
C ILE A 397 -14.57 3.55 5.00
N HIS A 398 -15.28 3.81 6.10
CA HIS A 398 -15.15 2.98 7.30
C HIS A 398 -15.69 1.57 7.08
N LYS A 399 -16.75 1.43 6.27
CA LYS A 399 -17.32 0.13 5.88
C LYS A 399 -16.38 -0.61 4.95
N ASP A 400 -15.85 0.08 3.93
CA ASP A 400 -14.96 -0.53 2.93
C ASP A 400 -13.64 -0.96 3.57
N PHE A 401 -13.06 -0.11 4.42
CA PHE A 401 -11.86 -0.42 5.19
C PHE A 401 -12.04 -1.62 6.11
N CYS A 402 -13.12 -1.65 6.90
CA CYS A 402 -13.44 -2.78 7.77
C CYS A 402 -13.58 -4.10 6.99
N LYS A 403 -14.24 -4.08 5.82
CA LYS A 403 -14.37 -5.26 4.96
C LYS A 403 -13.02 -5.74 4.44
N SER A 404 -12.22 -4.85 3.86
CA SER A 404 -10.90 -5.19 3.33
C SER A 404 -9.97 -5.72 4.43
N LEU A 405 -10.01 -5.09 5.61
CA LEU A 405 -9.21 -5.52 6.76
C LEU A 405 -9.64 -6.89 7.30
N CYS A 406 -10.95 -7.14 7.44
CA CYS A 406 -11.45 -8.46 7.85
C CYS A 406 -11.13 -9.55 6.81
N HIS A 407 -11.20 -9.22 5.52
CA HIS A 407 -10.80 -10.14 4.45
C HIS A 407 -9.31 -10.48 4.53
N LEU A 408 -8.45 -9.48 4.69
CA LEU A 408 -7.00 -9.67 4.88
C LEU A 408 -6.70 -10.55 6.10
N VAL A 409 -7.36 -10.30 7.24
CA VAL A 409 -7.17 -11.09 8.47
C VAL A 409 -7.59 -12.54 8.28
N GLY A 410 -8.68 -12.79 7.57
CA GLY A 410 -9.19 -14.14 7.36
C GLY A 410 -8.48 -14.94 6.27
N PHE A 411 -7.95 -14.28 5.23
CA PHE A 411 -7.57 -14.95 3.98
C PHE A 411 -6.17 -14.63 3.45
N SER A 412 -5.40 -13.71 4.06
CA SER A 412 -4.03 -13.45 3.62
C SER A 412 -3.16 -14.70 3.77
N SER A 413 -2.33 -15.00 2.77
CA SER A 413 -1.38 -16.13 2.80
C SER A 413 -0.31 -15.95 3.88
N GLN A 414 0.00 -14.70 4.25
CA GLN A 414 1.10 -14.39 5.14
C GLN A 414 0.63 -14.24 6.60
N THR A 415 1.10 -15.14 7.46
CA THR A 415 0.71 -15.20 8.88
C THR A 415 1.03 -13.91 9.63
N HIS A 416 2.17 -13.28 9.36
CA HIS A 416 2.54 -12.03 10.04
C HIS A 416 1.61 -10.87 9.67
N ILE A 417 1.17 -10.79 8.40
CA ILE A 417 0.18 -9.81 7.93
C ILE A 417 -1.17 -10.06 8.59
N ARG A 418 -1.64 -11.32 8.68
CA ARG A 418 -2.88 -11.66 9.41
C ARG A 418 -2.80 -11.19 10.86
N GLN A 419 -1.70 -11.48 11.54
CA GLN A 419 -1.48 -11.09 12.95
C GLN A 419 -1.43 -9.57 13.13
N GLN A 420 -0.77 -8.84 12.23
CA GLN A 420 -0.76 -7.38 12.27
C GLN A 420 -2.15 -6.80 11.97
N GLY A 421 -2.87 -7.36 11.00
CA GLY A 421 -4.24 -6.97 10.66
C GLY A 421 -5.19 -7.10 11.86
N VAL A 422 -5.08 -8.16 12.66
CA VAL A 422 -5.86 -8.34 13.90
C VAL A 422 -5.57 -7.23 14.92
N LYS A 423 -4.30 -6.81 15.04
CA LYS A 423 -3.89 -5.71 15.93
C LYS A 423 -4.45 -4.38 15.46
N VAL A 424 -4.29 -4.06 14.18
CA VAL A 424 -4.81 -2.83 13.56
C VAL A 424 -6.33 -2.77 13.67
N LEU A 425 -7.03 -3.88 13.40
CA LEU A 425 -8.48 -3.96 13.54
C LEU A 425 -8.94 -3.62 14.97
N ARG A 426 -8.26 -4.18 15.99
CA ARG A 426 -8.57 -3.86 17.39
C ARG A 426 -8.29 -2.39 17.69
N GLN A 427 -7.11 -1.88 17.31
CA GLN A 427 -6.76 -0.48 17.56
C GLN A 427 -7.74 0.49 16.89
N TYR A 428 -8.13 0.18 15.66
CA TYR A 428 -9.11 0.93 14.89
C TYR A 428 -10.48 0.93 15.57
N ILE A 429 -11.01 -0.21 16.00
CA ILE A 429 -12.28 -0.24 16.75
C ILE A 429 -12.16 0.60 18.03
N LEU A 430 -11.07 0.47 18.78
CA LEU A 430 -10.86 1.16 20.04
C LEU A 430 -10.63 2.67 19.90
N SER A 431 -10.35 3.18 18.69
CA SER A 431 -10.18 4.62 18.46
C SER A 431 -11.51 5.37 18.42
N PHE A 432 -12.64 4.70 18.23
CA PHE A 432 -13.97 5.32 18.24
C PHE A 432 -14.48 5.62 19.66
N ASP A 433 -15.52 6.46 19.75
CA ASP A 433 -16.35 6.60 20.95
C ASP A 433 -17.16 5.32 21.24
N ASP A 434 -17.92 5.29 22.33
CA ASP A 434 -18.58 4.04 22.78
C ASP A 434 -19.74 3.60 21.85
N GLU A 435 -20.38 4.55 21.18
CA GLU A 435 -21.41 4.28 20.18
C GLU A 435 -20.78 3.76 18.87
N GLY A 436 -19.73 4.40 18.37
CA GLY A 436 -19.02 3.94 17.18
C GLY A 436 -18.44 2.54 17.36
N LYS A 437 -17.85 2.25 18.53
CA LYS A 437 -17.40 0.89 18.89
C LYS A 437 -18.52 -0.13 18.76
N TYR A 438 -19.69 0.17 19.33
CA TYR A 438 -20.85 -0.71 19.28
C TYR A 438 -21.34 -0.94 17.85
N LEU A 439 -21.49 0.12 17.06
CA LEU A 439 -21.99 0.04 15.68
C LEU A 439 -21.05 -0.77 14.78
N ILE A 440 -19.74 -0.55 14.87
CA ILE A 440 -18.74 -1.32 14.11
C ILE A 440 -18.82 -2.81 14.50
N LEU A 441 -18.78 -3.12 15.80
CA LEU A 441 -18.80 -4.49 16.30
C LEU A 441 -20.10 -5.22 15.90
N LYS A 442 -21.25 -4.56 16.04
CA LYS A 442 -22.55 -5.09 15.63
C LYS A 442 -22.61 -5.39 14.13
N ASN A 443 -22.10 -4.49 13.30
CA ASN A 443 -22.05 -4.67 11.85
C ASN A 443 -21.13 -5.83 11.46
N LEU A 444 -19.88 -5.80 11.95
CA LEU A 444 -18.88 -6.80 11.61
C LEU A 444 -19.30 -8.22 12.02
N MET A 445 -19.84 -8.39 13.23
CA MET A 445 -20.34 -9.70 13.67
C MET A 445 -21.54 -10.20 12.87
N ALA A 446 -22.25 -9.33 12.16
CA ALA A 446 -23.35 -9.72 11.29
C ALA A 446 -22.90 -10.02 9.85
N THR A 447 -21.82 -9.40 9.37
CA THR A 447 -21.38 -9.50 7.96
C THR A 447 -20.18 -10.40 7.72
N VAL A 448 -19.36 -10.66 8.74
CA VAL A 448 -18.14 -11.47 8.60
C VAL A 448 -18.49 -12.96 8.70
N ASN A 449 -18.04 -13.74 7.71
CA ASN A 449 -18.31 -15.19 7.62
C ASN A 449 -17.21 -16.06 8.24
N HIS A 450 -16.18 -15.47 8.85
CA HIS A 450 -15.09 -16.22 9.48
C HIS A 450 -15.35 -16.42 10.98
N GLN A 451 -15.54 -17.68 11.41
CA GLN A 451 -15.97 -18.00 12.79
C GLN A 451 -14.96 -17.56 13.85
N GLY A 452 -13.67 -17.82 13.64
CA GLY A 452 -12.61 -17.34 14.54
C GLY A 452 -12.59 -15.82 14.72
N LEU A 453 -12.74 -15.04 13.64
CA LEU A 453 -12.84 -13.58 13.69
C LEU A 453 -14.10 -13.11 14.41
N CYS A 454 -15.25 -13.75 14.19
CA CYS A 454 -16.48 -13.48 14.95
C CYS A 454 -16.33 -13.75 16.46
N GLY A 455 -15.62 -14.82 16.83
CA GLY A 455 -15.26 -15.11 18.23
C GLY A 455 -14.34 -14.04 18.82
N TYR A 456 -13.36 -13.57 18.05
CA TYR A 456 -12.48 -12.47 18.44
C TYR A 456 -13.27 -11.16 18.65
N LEU A 457 -14.16 -10.77 17.74
CA LEU A 457 -15.00 -9.58 17.86
C LEU A 457 -15.91 -9.64 19.10
N SER A 458 -16.49 -10.81 19.40
CA SER A 458 -17.24 -11.05 20.64
C SER A 458 -16.37 -10.80 21.88
N THR A 459 -15.10 -11.23 21.82
CA THR A 459 -14.13 -11.01 22.90
C THR A 459 -13.80 -9.53 23.08
N ILE A 460 -13.66 -8.75 22.00
CA ILE A 460 -13.49 -7.29 22.08
C ILE A 460 -14.68 -6.66 22.81
N TYR A 461 -15.92 -6.98 22.40
CA TYR A 461 -17.10 -6.41 23.04
C TYR A 461 -17.17 -6.75 24.53
N LYS A 462 -16.91 -8.01 24.90
CA LYS A 462 -16.83 -8.46 26.29
C LYS A 462 -15.77 -7.68 27.08
N ASP A 463 -14.59 -7.43 26.51
CA ASP A 463 -13.54 -6.63 27.16
C ASP A 463 -13.99 -5.17 27.38
N LEU A 464 -14.69 -4.58 26.42
CA LEU A 464 -15.22 -3.21 26.53
C LEU A 464 -16.24 -3.08 27.67
N VAL A 465 -17.19 -4.01 27.73
CA VAL A 465 -18.18 -4.05 28.82
C VAL A 465 -17.50 -4.27 30.16
N ALA A 466 -16.50 -5.16 30.22
CA ALA A 466 -15.73 -5.42 31.43
C ALA A 466 -15.03 -4.16 31.96
N GLU A 467 -14.50 -3.33 31.07
CA GLU A 467 -13.83 -2.09 31.44
C GLU A 467 -14.82 -1.00 31.84
N ALA A 468 -15.93 -0.87 31.12
CA ALA A 468 -17.01 0.07 31.45
C ALA A 468 -17.64 -0.23 32.83
N LEU A 469 -17.77 -1.51 33.20
CA LEU A 469 -18.24 -1.93 34.52
C LEU A 469 -17.31 -1.43 35.65
N LYS A 470 -16.00 -1.32 35.42
CA LYS A 470 -15.04 -0.84 36.42
C LYS A 470 -14.97 0.68 36.50
N THR A 471 -15.08 1.35 35.35
CA THR A 471 -14.65 2.76 35.20
C THR A 471 -15.81 3.74 35.12
N SER A 472 -16.97 3.33 34.61
CA SER A 472 -18.08 4.23 34.31
C SER A 472 -19.24 4.04 35.28
N SER A 473 -19.79 5.13 35.81
CA SER A 473 -21.04 5.15 36.57
C SER A 473 -21.75 6.49 36.33
N PRO A 474 -22.87 6.54 35.58
CA PRO A 474 -23.63 5.42 34.99
C PRO A 474 -22.92 4.75 33.80
N LEU A 475 -23.37 3.54 33.42
CA LEU A 475 -22.85 2.85 32.23
C LEU A 475 -23.37 3.50 30.94
N PRO A 476 -22.56 3.54 29.87
CA PRO A 476 -23.03 3.86 28.52
C PRO A 476 -24.17 2.93 28.09
N THR A 477 -25.15 3.48 27.38
CA THR A 477 -26.30 2.71 26.86
C THR A 477 -25.88 1.59 25.93
N THR A 478 -24.78 1.77 25.20
CA THR A 478 -24.23 0.76 24.28
C THR A 478 -23.67 -0.49 24.98
N PHE A 479 -23.47 -0.42 26.29
CA PHE A 479 -22.99 -1.51 27.15
C PHE A 479 -24.04 -1.95 28.19
N ALA A 480 -25.28 -1.44 28.12
CA ALA A 480 -26.36 -1.80 29.02
C ALA A 480 -27.74 -1.83 28.32
N GLY A 481 -28.76 -2.38 28.98
CA GLY A 481 -30.13 -2.34 28.50
C GLY A 481 -30.33 -2.96 27.12
N GLN A 482 -31.05 -2.26 26.25
CA GLN A 482 -31.53 -2.82 24.97
C GLN A 482 -30.40 -3.07 23.95
N ASP A 483 -29.38 -2.19 23.89
CA ASP A 483 -28.28 -2.35 22.93
C ASP A 483 -27.41 -3.55 23.29
N PHE A 484 -27.11 -3.70 24.58
CA PHE A 484 -26.40 -4.85 25.15
C PHE A 484 -27.17 -6.17 24.94
N ARG A 485 -28.50 -6.16 25.19
CA ARG A 485 -29.36 -7.31 24.90
C ARG A 485 -29.34 -7.67 23.41
N SER A 486 -29.45 -6.67 22.54
CA SER A 486 -29.50 -6.85 21.08
C SER A 486 -28.25 -7.56 20.55
N ILE A 487 -27.06 -7.11 20.95
CA ILE A 487 -25.80 -7.69 20.46
C ILE A 487 -25.56 -9.09 21.03
N PHE A 488 -25.94 -9.36 22.29
CA PHE A 488 -25.84 -10.70 22.85
C PHE A 488 -26.79 -11.68 22.16
N LEU A 489 -28.07 -11.33 21.97
CA LEU A 489 -29.06 -12.24 21.40
C LEU A 489 -28.92 -12.43 19.89
N HIS A 490 -28.57 -11.39 19.14
CA HIS A 490 -28.58 -11.46 17.67
C HIS A 490 -27.22 -11.74 17.05
N ASN A 491 -26.11 -11.46 17.74
CA ASN A 491 -24.77 -11.60 17.19
C ASN A 491 -23.93 -12.66 17.92
N ILE A 492 -23.81 -12.55 19.24
CA ILE A 492 -22.91 -13.41 20.05
C ILE A 492 -23.53 -14.79 20.29
N CYS A 493 -24.77 -14.85 20.78
CA CYS A 493 -25.48 -16.08 21.15
C CYS A 493 -26.35 -16.59 20.00
N LYS A 494 -25.76 -16.76 18.81
CA LYS A 494 -26.46 -17.23 17.62
C LYS A 494 -25.84 -18.52 17.07
N LEU A 495 -26.68 -19.53 16.90
CA LEU A 495 -26.38 -20.76 16.16
C LEU A 495 -26.99 -20.65 14.75
N PRO A 496 -26.20 -20.67 13.67
CA PRO A 496 -26.67 -20.47 12.29
C PRO A 496 -27.84 -21.39 11.89
N HIS A 497 -27.78 -22.67 12.29
CA HIS A 497 -28.78 -23.69 11.97
C HIS A 497 -29.41 -24.30 13.23
N GLY A 498 -29.38 -23.56 14.35
CA GLY A 498 -29.86 -24.06 15.63
C GLY A 498 -29.16 -25.37 16.02
N VAL A 499 -29.96 -26.40 16.28
CA VAL A 499 -29.49 -27.75 16.69
C VAL A 499 -28.64 -28.44 15.61
N GLU A 500 -28.85 -28.10 14.33
CA GLU A 500 -28.16 -28.71 13.19
C GLU A 500 -26.84 -28.00 12.82
N THR A 501 -26.43 -27.01 13.61
CA THR A 501 -25.18 -26.27 13.38
C THR A 501 -23.98 -27.23 13.44
N ASP A 502 -23.08 -27.14 12.46
CA ASP A 502 -21.79 -27.83 12.54
C ASP A 502 -20.95 -27.23 13.69
N LEU A 503 -20.86 -27.97 14.79
CA LEU A 503 -20.20 -27.54 16.01
C LEU A 503 -18.67 -27.54 15.90
N ILE A 504 -18.09 -28.28 14.96
CA ILE A 504 -16.64 -28.30 14.74
C ILE A 504 -16.24 -27.05 13.97
N GLU A 505 -16.92 -26.75 12.86
CA GLU A 505 -16.65 -25.54 12.07
C GLU A 505 -16.88 -24.25 12.88
N ASN A 506 -17.87 -24.27 13.79
CA ASN A 506 -18.22 -23.12 14.62
C ASN A 506 -17.57 -23.14 16.02
N SER A 507 -16.65 -24.08 16.28
CA SER A 507 -16.09 -24.32 17.63
C SER A 507 -15.46 -23.07 18.24
N ASP A 508 -14.61 -22.35 17.50
CA ASP A 508 -13.95 -21.12 17.96
C ASP A 508 -14.94 -20.04 18.41
N LYS A 509 -16.01 -19.86 17.62
CA LYS A 509 -17.08 -18.90 17.92
C LYS A 509 -17.86 -19.34 19.15
N ILE A 510 -18.26 -20.61 19.23
CA ILE A 510 -19.03 -21.15 20.35
C ILE A 510 -18.23 -21.05 21.66
N ILE A 511 -16.95 -21.43 21.64
CA ILE A 511 -16.05 -21.32 22.80
C ILE A 511 -15.93 -19.86 23.25
N SER A 512 -15.75 -18.93 22.31
CA SER A 512 -15.68 -17.49 22.61
C SER A 512 -16.99 -16.98 23.22
N THR A 513 -18.13 -17.38 22.68
CA THR A 513 -19.47 -17.03 23.18
C THR A 513 -19.71 -17.55 24.59
N LEU A 514 -19.43 -18.83 24.87
CA LEU A 514 -19.60 -19.41 26.20
C LEU A 514 -18.69 -18.73 27.23
N ASN A 515 -17.46 -18.41 26.85
CA ASN A 515 -16.55 -17.65 27.72
C ASN A 515 -17.04 -16.23 27.98
N ALA A 516 -17.61 -15.55 26.99
CA ALA A 516 -18.20 -14.23 27.17
C ALA A 516 -19.41 -14.27 28.12
N LEU A 517 -20.33 -15.23 27.93
CA LEU A 517 -21.49 -15.44 28.81
C LEU A 517 -21.05 -15.70 30.25
N ARG A 518 -20.13 -16.65 30.45
CA ARG A 518 -19.59 -16.97 31.78
C ARG A 518 -18.95 -15.74 32.42
N PHE A 519 -18.16 -14.99 31.67
CA PHE A 519 -17.48 -13.81 32.18
C PHE A 519 -18.46 -12.74 32.65
N ILE A 520 -19.46 -12.41 31.84
CA ILE A 520 -20.46 -11.39 32.19
C ILE A 520 -21.27 -11.84 33.41
N ALA A 521 -21.74 -13.09 33.45
CA ALA A 521 -22.48 -13.62 34.59
C ALA A 521 -21.68 -13.51 35.90
N LEU A 522 -20.36 -13.73 35.86
CA LEU A 522 -19.50 -13.60 37.05
C LEU A 522 -19.17 -12.16 37.43
N LYS A 523 -19.22 -11.21 36.50
CA LYS A 523 -18.80 -9.82 36.73
C LYS A 523 -19.94 -8.85 36.99
N ASP A 524 -21.11 -9.06 36.39
CA ASP A 524 -22.25 -8.16 36.53
C ASP A 524 -23.19 -8.61 37.66
N ALA A 525 -22.66 -8.78 38.88
CA ALA A 525 -23.45 -9.24 40.03
C ALA A 525 -24.59 -8.27 40.42
N GLU A 526 -24.42 -6.98 40.13
CA GLU A 526 -25.38 -5.91 40.43
C GLU A 526 -26.37 -5.65 39.29
N ASN A 527 -26.36 -6.49 38.24
CA ASN A 527 -27.20 -6.36 37.04
C ASN A 527 -27.14 -4.97 36.38
N ARG A 528 -25.97 -4.33 36.38
CA ARG A 528 -25.80 -2.98 35.83
C ARG A 528 -25.90 -2.95 34.31
N THR A 529 -25.58 -4.04 33.64
CA THR A 529 -25.77 -4.17 32.18
C THR A 529 -27.21 -4.54 31.82
N GLY A 530 -28.00 -5.05 32.76
CA GLY A 530 -29.29 -5.66 32.51
C GLY A 530 -29.20 -7.11 32.00
N PHE A 531 -28.01 -7.73 32.03
CA PHE A 531 -27.78 -9.12 31.59
C PHE A 531 -28.77 -10.12 32.16
N TRP A 532 -29.07 -10.05 33.46
CA TRP A 532 -29.92 -11.02 34.15
C TRP A 532 -31.36 -11.02 33.64
N SER A 533 -31.84 -9.86 33.16
CA SER A 533 -33.22 -9.67 32.70
C SER A 533 -33.62 -10.47 31.45
N PHE A 534 -32.65 -10.98 30.68
CA PHE A 534 -32.90 -11.73 29.44
C PHE A 534 -32.14 -13.07 29.40
N THR A 535 -31.67 -13.57 30.54
CA THR A 535 -31.01 -14.88 30.66
C THR A 535 -31.88 -16.03 30.18
N LYS A 536 -33.20 -15.96 30.40
CA LYS A 536 -34.17 -16.93 29.89
C LYS A 536 -34.17 -17.02 28.36
N ASP A 537 -34.06 -15.88 27.67
CA ASP A 537 -33.99 -15.85 26.20
C ASP A 537 -32.70 -16.53 25.71
N ILE A 538 -31.59 -16.37 26.42
CA ILE A 538 -30.31 -17.03 26.10
C ILE A 538 -30.43 -18.55 26.30
N GLU A 539 -31.05 -18.98 27.41
CA GLU A 539 -31.24 -20.40 27.71
C GLU A 539 -32.09 -21.08 26.61
N GLU A 540 -33.22 -20.46 26.24
CA GLU A 540 -34.16 -21.02 25.26
C GLU A 540 -33.61 -21.01 23.82
N ASN A 541 -32.95 -19.91 23.40
CA ASN A 541 -32.56 -19.72 22.01
C ASN A 541 -31.12 -20.15 21.70
N TYR A 542 -30.26 -20.33 22.70
CA TYR A 542 -28.85 -20.66 22.49
C TYR A 542 -28.38 -21.89 23.29
N LEU A 543 -28.48 -21.87 24.62
CA LEU A 543 -27.88 -22.92 25.46
C LEU A 543 -28.59 -24.28 25.32
N SER A 544 -29.93 -24.29 25.32
CA SER A 544 -30.72 -25.52 25.12
C SER A 544 -30.54 -26.12 23.72
N PRO A 545 -30.62 -25.34 22.62
CA PRO A 545 -30.26 -25.83 21.28
C PRO A 545 -28.83 -26.34 21.17
N LEU A 546 -27.85 -25.64 21.78
CA LEU A 546 -26.45 -26.08 21.78
C LEU A 546 -26.28 -27.41 22.51
N ARG A 547 -26.95 -27.60 23.65
CA ARG A 547 -26.93 -28.88 24.38
C ARG A 547 -27.44 -30.04 23.53
N LYS A 548 -28.59 -29.84 22.88
CA LYS A 548 -29.16 -30.84 21.95
C LYS A 548 -28.23 -31.13 20.77
N GLY A 549 -27.64 -30.08 20.19
CA GLY A 549 -26.68 -30.23 19.10
C GLY A 549 -25.46 -31.04 19.53
N LEU A 550 -24.89 -30.76 20.70
CA LEU A 550 -23.75 -31.50 21.25
C LEU A 550 -24.07 -32.98 21.46
N ASP A 551 -25.23 -33.28 22.04
CA ASP A 551 -25.64 -34.67 22.29
C ASP A 551 -25.79 -35.45 20.97
N LEU A 552 -26.35 -34.82 19.93
CA LEU A 552 -26.47 -35.42 18.60
C LEU A 552 -25.12 -35.60 17.91
N SER A 553 -24.28 -34.56 17.89
CA SER A 553 -22.96 -34.60 17.26
C SER A 553 -22.05 -35.61 17.95
N GLU A 554 -22.00 -35.63 19.28
CA GLU A 554 -21.18 -36.60 20.01
C GLU A 554 -21.64 -38.04 19.77
N ALA A 555 -22.95 -38.30 19.76
CA ALA A 555 -23.49 -39.63 19.45
C ALA A 555 -23.11 -40.07 18.02
N HIS A 556 -23.20 -39.17 17.05
CA HIS A 556 -22.78 -39.40 15.67
C HIS A 556 -21.28 -39.76 15.59
N TYR A 557 -20.40 -38.91 16.13
CA TYR A 557 -18.95 -39.11 16.05
C TYR A 557 -18.46 -40.32 16.87
N LYS A 558 -19.08 -40.64 18.01
CA LYS A 558 -18.81 -41.89 18.74
C LYS A 558 -19.25 -43.13 17.95
N GLY A 559 -20.38 -43.03 17.23
CA GLY A 559 -20.84 -44.08 16.31
C GLY A 559 -19.85 -44.32 15.17
N GLU A 560 -19.38 -43.24 14.54
CA GLU A 560 -18.37 -43.30 13.48
C GLU A 560 -17.03 -43.85 13.98
N LEU A 561 -16.56 -43.41 15.14
CA LEU A 561 -15.33 -43.94 15.75
C LEU A 561 -15.40 -45.46 15.94
N LYS A 562 -16.55 -45.97 16.39
CA LYS A 562 -16.77 -47.41 16.56
C LYS A 562 -16.79 -48.15 15.23
N LYS A 563 -17.41 -47.60 14.18
CA LYS A 563 -17.38 -48.19 12.83
C LYS A 563 -15.94 -48.28 12.30
N VAL A 564 -15.16 -47.21 12.46
CA VAL A 564 -13.75 -47.13 12.08
C VAL A 564 -12.91 -48.15 12.85
N GLN A 565 -13.15 -48.33 14.14
CA GLN A 565 -12.47 -49.34 14.97
C GLN A 565 -12.88 -50.78 14.66
N GLU A 566 -14.08 -51.00 14.15
CA GLU A 566 -14.59 -52.32 13.72
C GLU A 566 -14.28 -52.64 12.25
N GLY A 567 -13.81 -51.67 11.47
CA GLY A 567 -13.40 -51.83 10.07
C GLY A 567 -14.59 -51.95 9.12
N ARG A 568 -15.70 -51.29 9.47
CA ARG A 568 -16.98 -51.29 8.72
C ARG A 568 -17.24 -49.98 7.98
N ASP A 569 -16.18 -49.20 7.78
CA ASP A 569 -16.20 -47.86 7.20
C ASP A 569 -16.66 -47.92 5.74
N THR A 570 -17.60 -47.06 5.34
CA THR A 570 -18.04 -46.99 3.94
C THR A 570 -17.20 -45.96 3.16
N PRO A 571 -17.15 -46.05 1.81
CA PRO A 571 -16.42 -45.09 0.99
C PRO A 571 -16.93 -43.64 1.11
N ILE A 572 -18.20 -43.46 1.46
CA ILE A 572 -18.86 -42.15 1.63
C ILE A 572 -18.34 -41.45 2.91
N ASP A 573 -18.13 -42.22 3.98
CA ASP A 573 -17.52 -41.71 5.23
C ASP A 573 -16.08 -41.23 4.98
N MET A 574 -15.40 -41.73 3.93
CA MET A 574 -14.05 -41.29 3.56
C MET A 574 -13.99 -39.91 2.92
N GLU A 575 -15.01 -39.47 2.19
CA GLU A 575 -15.05 -38.14 1.57
C GLU A 575 -15.30 -37.02 2.59
N GLN A 576 -16.21 -37.26 3.55
CA GLN A 576 -16.49 -36.30 4.62
C GLN A 576 -15.29 -36.11 5.56
N LEU A 577 -14.59 -37.19 5.94
CA LEU A 577 -13.36 -37.11 6.74
C LEU A 577 -12.19 -36.47 5.97
N LYS A 578 -12.08 -36.68 4.65
CA LYS A 578 -11.07 -36.01 3.81
C LYS A 578 -11.28 -34.50 3.71
N MET A 579 -12.53 -34.05 3.62
CA MET A 579 -12.88 -32.62 3.61
C MET A 579 -12.46 -31.92 4.92
N LEU A 580 -12.57 -32.60 6.06
CA LEU A 580 -12.11 -32.12 7.37
C LEU A 580 -10.57 -32.04 7.48
N ASP A 581 -9.83 -33.01 6.92
CA ASP A 581 -8.34 -33.00 6.93
C ASP A 581 -7.77 -31.85 6.06
N ILE A 582 -8.40 -31.56 4.91
CA ILE A 582 -8.04 -30.43 4.04
C ILE A 582 -8.27 -29.08 4.72
N ALA A 583 -9.32 -28.95 5.53
CA ALA A 583 -9.57 -27.72 6.31
C ALA A 583 -8.52 -27.48 7.40
N VAL A 584 -7.93 -28.55 7.95
CA VAL A 584 -6.86 -28.49 8.96
C VAL A 584 -5.49 -28.20 8.33
N GLN A 585 -5.26 -28.61 7.08
CA GLN A 585 -3.95 -28.47 6.40
C GLN A 585 -3.72 -27.19 5.61
N ASN A 586 -4.69 -26.26 5.54
CA ASN A 586 -4.49 -24.96 4.88
C ASN A 586 -3.39 -24.06 5.51
N ASP A 587 -2.72 -24.52 6.59
CA ASP A 587 -1.52 -23.88 7.15
C ASP A 587 -0.18 -24.55 6.74
N THR A 588 -0.16 -25.61 5.91
CA THR A 588 1.11 -26.21 5.44
C THR A 588 1.08 -26.65 3.97
N THR A 589 1.75 -25.84 3.14
CA THR A 589 2.38 -26.14 1.84
C THR A 589 1.59 -26.96 0.81
N GLY A 590 1.27 -26.31 -0.30
CA GLY A 590 0.76 -26.93 -1.52
C GLY A 590 1.68 -28.03 -2.06
N ALA A 591 1.19 -29.25 -1.99
CA ALA A 591 1.56 -30.34 -2.88
C ALA A 591 0.32 -31.23 -3.02
N GLY A 592 -0.23 -31.29 -4.23
CA GLY A 592 -1.28 -32.23 -4.57
C GLY A 592 -0.76 -33.66 -4.39
N VAL A 593 -1.13 -34.29 -3.30
CA VAL A 593 -0.88 -35.72 -3.06
C VAL A 593 -2.23 -36.36 -2.73
N ASP A 594 -2.57 -37.38 -3.51
CA ASP A 594 -3.77 -38.19 -3.34
C ASP A 594 -3.66 -38.99 -2.03
N PHE A 595 -4.13 -38.40 -0.92
CA PHE A 595 -4.05 -39.01 0.40
C PHE A 595 -5.16 -40.06 0.57
N GLN A 596 -4.80 -41.33 0.58
CA GLN A 596 -5.58 -42.35 1.29
C GLN A 596 -5.29 -42.17 2.80
N LEU A 597 -6.25 -41.62 3.57
CA LEU A 597 -6.12 -41.53 5.02
C LEU A 597 -5.98 -42.93 5.64
N SER A 598 -4.85 -43.20 6.28
CA SER A 598 -4.66 -44.39 7.10
C SER A 598 -5.69 -44.47 8.23
N ARG A 599 -6.11 -45.67 8.62
CA ARG A 599 -7.11 -45.92 9.67
C ARG A 599 -6.77 -45.23 11.01
N ASP A 600 -5.49 -45.23 11.38
CA ASP A 600 -5.02 -44.61 12.63
C ASP A 600 -5.23 -43.09 12.64
N LYS A 601 -4.93 -42.41 11.51
CA LYS A 601 -5.19 -40.97 11.35
C LYS A 601 -6.68 -40.62 11.43
N LYS A 602 -7.57 -41.49 10.92
CA LYS A 602 -9.02 -41.28 11.05
C LYS A 602 -9.48 -41.35 12.50
N ILE A 603 -8.98 -42.35 13.24
CA ILE A 603 -9.26 -42.49 14.67
C ILE A 603 -8.75 -41.26 15.43
N GLU A 604 -7.56 -40.76 15.09
CA GLU A 604 -7.00 -39.56 15.68
C GLU A 604 -7.88 -38.32 15.44
N LEU A 605 -8.29 -38.06 14.20
CA LEU A 605 -9.15 -36.92 13.86
C LEU A 605 -10.50 -36.97 14.58
N LEU A 606 -11.14 -38.15 14.62
CA LEU A 606 -12.40 -38.34 15.34
C LEU A 606 -12.22 -38.09 16.86
N ASN A 607 -11.13 -38.54 17.45
CA ASN A 607 -10.82 -38.27 18.85
C ASN A 607 -10.56 -36.79 19.11
N GLN A 608 -9.87 -36.08 18.21
CA GLN A 608 -9.68 -34.63 18.32
C GLN A 608 -11.02 -33.88 18.31
N ASN A 609 -11.92 -34.24 17.39
CA ASN A 609 -13.26 -33.65 17.32
C ASN A 609 -14.10 -33.93 18.58
N LEU A 610 -14.03 -35.15 19.13
CA LEU A 610 -14.67 -35.49 20.40
C LEU A 610 -14.10 -34.67 21.56
N CYS A 611 -12.79 -34.45 21.61
CA CYS A 611 -12.17 -33.57 22.61
C CYS A 611 -12.69 -32.13 22.51
N THR A 612 -12.91 -31.62 21.30
CA THR A 612 -13.53 -30.31 21.08
C THR A 612 -14.95 -30.25 21.64
N PHE A 613 -15.77 -31.30 21.43
CA PHE A 613 -17.11 -31.36 22.03
C PHE A 613 -17.07 -31.43 23.55
N ASP A 614 -16.14 -32.18 24.14
CA ASP A 614 -15.96 -32.24 25.59
C ASP A 614 -15.57 -30.88 26.17
N LEU A 615 -14.71 -30.11 25.49
CA LEU A 615 -14.38 -28.74 25.85
C LEU A 615 -15.61 -27.83 25.83
N ILE A 616 -16.39 -27.86 24.74
CA ILE A 616 -17.61 -27.05 24.61
C ILE A 616 -18.60 -27.43 25.72
N ARG A 617 -18.80 -28.74 25.98
CA ARG A 617 -19.71 -29.22 27.03
C ARG A 617 -19.26 -28.78 28.42
N SER A 618 -17.97 -28.82 28.70
CA SER A 618 -17.40 -28.33 29.97
C SER A 618 -17.71 -26.84 30.17
N LEU A 619 -17.48 -26.02 29.14
CA LEU A 619 -17.80 -24.59 29.18
C LEU A 619 -19.30 -24.32 29.33
N LEU A 620 -20.13 -25.06 28.59
CA LEU A 620 -21.59 -24.97 28.67
C LEU A 620 -22.08 -25.28 30.09
N GLY A 621 -21.57 -26.35 30.71
CA GLY A 621 -21.91 -26.70 32.09
C GLY A 621 -21.56 -25.59 33.08
N ARG A 622 -20.40 -24.93 32.89
CA ARG A 622 -19.99 -23.79 33.73
C ARG A 622 -20.86 -22.55 33.54
N VAL A 623 -21.35 -22.29 32.33
CA VAL A 623 -22.28 -21.19 32.08
C VAL A 623 -23.61 -21.46 32.78
N CYS A 624 -24.16 -22.67 32.65
CA CYS A 624 -25.41 -23.04 33.34
C CYS A 624 -25.27 -22.96 34.86
N GLU A 625 -24.14 -23.41 35.44
CA GLU A 625 -23.85 -23.25 36.87
C GLU A 625 -23.87 -21.77 37.30
N CYS A 626 -23.40 -20.84 36.46
CA CYS A 626 -23.48 -19.42 36.76
C CYS A 626 -24.92 -18.89 36.72
N PHE A 627 -25.74 -19.40 35.81
CA PHE A 627 -27.14 -19.00 35.67
C PHE A 627 -27.98 -19.52 36.84
N ASP A 628 -27.72 -20.74 37.32
CA ASP A 628 -28.38 -21.32 38.49
C ASP A 628 -28.04 -20.56 39.78
N ASN A 629 -26.84 -19.97 39.86
CA ASN A 629 -26.37 -19.17 40.98
C ASN A 629 -26.71 -17.66 40.84
N ALA A 630 -27.73 -17.31 40.04
CA ALA A 630 -28.12 -15.93 39.80
C ALA A 630 -28.33 -15.14 41.11
N PRO A 631 -27.85 -13.88 41.19
CA PRO A 631 -28.06 -13.04 42.37
C PRO A 631 -29.56 -12.86 42.63
N ILE A 632 -30.00 -13.12 43.87
CA ILE A 632 -31.40 -13.24 44.33
C ILE A 632 -32.24 -11.94 44.17
N HIS A 633 -31.70 -10.89 43.55
CA HIS A 633 -32.32 -9.57 43.51
C HIS A 633 -33.57 -9.45 42.60
N GLU A 634 -33.87 -10.42 41.73
CA GLU A 634 -35.03 -10.36 40.82
C GLU A 634 -36.19 -11.33 41.15
N LEU A 635 -36.06 -12.24 42.12
CA LEU A 635 -37.21 -13.06 42.54
C LEU A 635 -38.28 -12.29 43.33
N LYS A 636 -38.12 -10.98 43.55
CA LYS A 636 -39.08 -10.15 44.29
C LYS A 636 -39.88 -9.15 43.45
N SER A 637 -39.53 -8.87 42.19
CA SER A 637 -40.31 -7.92 41.36
C SER A 637 -41.52 -8.56 40.70
N ASP A 638 -41.46 -9.85 40.35
CA ASP A 638 -42.59 -10.54 39.69
C ASP A 638 -43.67 -11.01 40.67
N ALA A 639 -43.41 -10.99 41.98
CA ALA A 639 -44.37 -11.35 43.02
C ALA A 639 -45.22 -10.15 43.52
N LEU A 640 -45.03 -8.94 42.97
CA LEU A 640 -45.74 -7.73 43.39
C LEU A 640 -46.68 -7.13 42.33
N ASN A 641 -46.83 -7.79 41.17
CA ASN A 641 -47.76 -7.38 40.10
C ASN A 641 -48.73 -8.51 39.70
N THR A 642 -49.20 -9.30 40.66
CA THR A 642 -50.44 -10.10 40.52
C THR A 642 -51.65 -9.36 41.05
#